data_AF-A0A354D3Q7-F1
#
_entry.id   AF-A0A354D3Q7-F1
#
_cell.length_a   1.000
_cell.length_b   1.000
_cell.length_c   1.000
_cell.angle_alpha   90.00
_cell.angle_beta   90.00
_cell.angle_gamma   90.00
#
_symmetry.space_group_name_H-M   'P 1'
#
loop_
_entity.id
_entity.type
_entity.pdbx_description
1 polymer ?
#
loop_
_entity_poly.entity_id
_entity_poly.type
_entity_poly.pdbx_seq_one_letter_code
_entity_poly.pdbx_strand_id
1 'polypeptide(L)'
;MNLKKVDDIIQKCDICLGKAVISDEYIMESFLGFLTGTVSDENCSGRGIALHINSPCFMAVAVVWAAFSTILGNGMDVDQIVRSLRMDDSVIYNNKRGQFKGIEIRDGIERVCIFQEGGKKSIGPAGWAKITPYYGESTRYDGRGIRRKTGNREKFLAELLDCNQNEIPRITDASVIFVMDKPMAEYYMENICIRYGKLEIKLAELATAAWFTKEKEYPLSANAEKSEVMLKFTSKISVAIDQTYVDDENECLGIFICGNHIIECGITEIPRVMNRENIRFVFICGGMDLSCSNKELLLQYEDAAVYACTKDFLLENTLPVKNKNEFTVELSRQTDIIINREIEKIQVDGVIRWAEYKKFKNAVRLIRSDELDDVTRSEIVIPAYALMKFFMTTVVSIKGIEKAIVDGKIQVYDPVTQIDTLRKTMLSLPDNLSVPGKIVTNTLDKLINGYRENSPKTECIRRFIRENRRNKKAIIVPKPNQVELIWNYVSKEYNRDALNLDIVSVNRFDNSREYDKILVVGNLDWSRFDIFNCVSSSQISILLYEPERMMFDSMSRRNAEINHLFNERQKIFEDLELENVCENDAYCPEEVEEVFQADDEVKKYSDEIFMIKVDNTMRHEYTEKNSPKSEVTQFVYFNDGEGAMLTKQYYAYVMNLDEKEVVQKHGEKLENGDNILFFNRDEDTRDIVDYILDNFIQRENTERKIKEYYRKSRRWKADLLDYMKRTESTPREIAAKMLANGTKVQATSVMAWLDEDAHTVGPQKEESFYQIALLTEDEAMMSDPGSFHNACAVIRSIRKQILKELGNAIIKKLQGKEYVSEYIPAELYGRLDTMAVVLQIDKIVKVDRMIPSYMTNRPIDLEGGL
;
A
#
# COMPACT_ATOMS: atom_id res chain seq x y z
N MET A 1 24.19 -24.59 7.85
CA MET A 1 23.15 -24.25 8.84
C MET A 1 22.55 -25.54 9.38
N ASN A 2 22.52 -25.74 10.70
CA ASN A 2 21.92 -26.93 11.31
C ASN A 2 20.46 -26.64 11.68
N LEU A 3 19.54 -26.92 10.76
CA LEU A 3 18.10 -26.59 10.89
C LEU A 3 17.41 -27.33 12.04
N LYS A 4 17.80 -28.57 12.31
CA LYS A 4 17.30 -29.31 13.49
C LYS A 4 17.63 -28.58 14.79
N LYS A 5 18.83 -28.02 14.87
CA LYS A 5 19.25 -27.22 16.02
C LYS A 5 18.45 -25.91 16.14
N VAL A 6 18.06 -25.29 15.03
CA VAL A 6 17.20 -24.09 15.02
C VAL A 6 15.85 -24.43 15.67
N ASP A 7 15.21 -25.49 15.21
CA ASP A 7 13.91 -25.95 15.72
C ASP A 7 13.97 -26.34 17.20
N ASP A 8 14.96 -27.17 17.59
CA ASP A 8 15.19 -27.59 18.97
C ASP A 8 15.38 -26.41 19.94
N ILE A 9 15.95 -25.30 19.46
CA ILE A 9 16.20 -24.10 20.25
C ILE A 9 14.93 -23.26 20.38
N ILE A 10 14.22 -23.05 19.27
CA ILE A 10 13.01 -22.22 19.29
C ILE A 10 11.91 -22.89 20.12
N GLN A 11 11.76 -24.21 20.04
CA GLN A 11 10.79 -24.95 20.87
C GLN A 11 11.06 -24.86 22.38
N LYS A 12 12.27 -24.46 22.80
CA LYS A 12 12.61 -24.22 24.21
C LYS A 12 12.34 -22.79 24.66
N CYS A 13 12.02 -21.89 23.74
CA CYS A 13 11.89 -20.47 23.99
C CYS A 13 10.43 -20.01 23.91
N ASP A 14 10.05 -19.10 24.79
CA ASP A 14 8.79 -18.37 24.64
C ASP A 14 9.02 -17.17 23.72
N ILE A 15 8.31 -17.11 22.60
CA ILE A 15 8.27 -15.93 21.74
C ILE A 15 7.19 -15.01 22.26
N CYS A 16 7.58 -13.79 22.61
CA CYS A 16 6.69 -12.78 23.15
C CYS A 16 6.52 -11.61 22.17
N LEU A 17 5.27 -11.20 21.92
CA LEU A 17 4.93 -9.98 21.22
C LEU A 17 4.25 -9.01 22.21
N GLY A 18 4.76 -7.78 22.33
CA GLY A 18 4.20 -6.83 23.31
C GLY A 18 4.28 -7.31 24.77
N LYS A 19 5.25 -8.19 25.08
CA LYS A 19 5.43 -8.94 26.35
C LYS A 19 4.47 -10.12 26.57
N ALA A 20 3.51 -10.35 25.68
CA ALA A 20 2.61 -11.49 25.75
C ALA A 20 3.18 -12.69 25.01
N VAL A 21 3.11 -13.89 25.60
CA VAL A 21 3.60 -15.13 24.98
C VAL A 21 2.64 -15.55 23.87
N ILE A 22 3.17 -15.79 22.68
CA ILE A 22 2.40 -16.22 21.50
C ILE A 22 2.83 -17.59 20.94
N SER A 23 4.04 -18.05 21.26
CA SER A 23 4.62 -19.29 20.71
C SER A 23 3.89 -20.57 21.09
N ASP A 24 3.26 -20.61 22.26
CA ASP A 24 2.69 -21.84 22.83
C ASP A 24 1.36 -22.24 22.17
N GLU A 25 0.81 -21.40 21.30
CA GLU A 25 -0.42 -21.72 20.58
C GLU A 25 -0.10 -22.74 19.47
N TYR A 26 -0.89 -23.80 19.36
CA TYR A 26 -0.60 -24.93 18.47
C TYR A 26 -0.46 -24.53 16.99
N ILE A 27 -1.24 -23.55 16.54
CA ILE A 27 -1.10 -23.00 15.18
C ILE A 27 0.25 -22.31 14.94
N MET A 28 0.86 -21.71 15.97
CA MET A 28 2.20 -21.12 15.89
C MET A 28 3.29 -22.19 15.91
N GLU A 29 3.12 -23.25 16.69
CA GLU A 29 3.99 -24.43 16.66
C GLU A 29 3.95 -25.10 15.28
N SER A 30 2.76 -25.28 14.71
CA SER A 30 2.55 -25.80 13.35
C SER A 30 3.22 -24.92 12.28
N PHE A 31 3.09 -23.60 12.39
CA PHE A 31 3.76 -22.66 11.47
C PHE A 31 5.29 -22.71 11.57
N LEU A 32 5.84 -22.83 12.78
CA LEU A 32 7.28 -23.03 12.99
C LEU A 32 7.77 -24.33 12.36
N GLY A 33 6.99 -25.42 12.52
CA GLY A 33 7.23 -26.70 11.90
C GLY A 33 7.25 -26.61 10.37
N PHE A 34 6.35 -25.82 9.78
CA PHE A 34 6.34 -25.53 8.35
C PHE A 34 7.62 -24.82 7.88
N LEU A 35 8.05 -23.76 8.56
CA LEU A 35 9.27 -23.02 8.19
C LEU A 35 10.50 -23.94 8.20
N THR A 36 10.70 -24.69 9.29
CA THR A 36 11.82 -25.60 9.43
C THR A 36 11.74 -26.77 8.43
N GLY A 37 10.54 -27.35 8.27
CA GLY A 37 10.28 -28.47 7.37
C GLY A 37 10.56 -28.11 5.92
N THR A 38 10.11 -26.94 5.47
CA THR A 38 10.31 -26.45 4.09
C THR A 38 11.78 -26.35 3.71
N VAL A 39 12.63 -25.85 4.60
CA VAL A 39 14.08 -25.72 4.31
C VAL A 39 14.82 -27.05 4.48
N SER A 40 14.26 -27.99 5.24
CA SER A 40 14.86 -29.31 5.47
C SER A 40 14.47 -30.34 4.41
N ASP A 41 13.35 -30.14 3.72
CA ASP A 41 12.85 -31.04 2.67
C ASP A 41 13.51 -30.72 1.33
N GLU A 42 14.30 -31.68 0.83
CA GLU A 42 14.97 -31.58 -0.47
C GLU A 42 13.98 -31.46 -1.63
N ASN A 43 12.75 -31.97 -1.49
CA ASN A 43 11.73 -31.87 -2.54
C ASN A 43 11.22 -30.44 -2.70
N CYS A 44 11.22 -29.65 -1.62
CA CYS A 44 10.67 -28.29 -1.64
C CYS A 44 11.67 -27.24 -2.11
N SER A 45 12.96 -27.60 -2.28
CA SER A 45 14.06 -26.68 -2.60
C SER A 45 14.11 -25.45 -1.68
N GLY A 46 13.62 -25.56 -0.43
CA GLY A 46 13.50 -24.43 0.50
C GLY A 46 12.51 -23.34 0.06
N ARG A 47 11.56 -23.63 -0.83
CA ARG A 47 10.53 -22.69 -1.29
C ARG A 47 9.22 -22.95 -0.58
N GLY A 48 8.65 -21.91 0.03
CA GLY A 48 7.40 -22.02 0.78
C GLY A 48 6.42 -20.90 0.48
N ILE A 49 5.14 -21.23 0.45
CA ILE A 49 4.01 -20.30 0.31
C ILE A 49 3.16 -20.43 1.57
N ALA A 50 3.10 -19.36 2.37
CA ALA A 50 2.29 -19.26 3.57
C ALA A 50 1.17 -18.24 3.36
N LEU A 51 -0.09 -18.69 3.43
CA LEU A 51 -1.29 -17.88 3.37
C LEU A 51 -2.02 -17.98 4.72
N HIS A 52 -1.79 -16.99 5.57
CA HIS A 52 -2.23 -16.98 6.97
C HIS A 52 -3.45 -16.08 7.21
N ILE A 53 -3.98 -16.06 8.42
CA ILE A 53 -5.19 -15.28 8.79
C ILE A 53 -4.91 -13.79 9.10
N ASN A 54 -3.86 -13.22 8.50
CA ASN A 54 -3.37 -11.84 8.70
C ASN A 54 -3.07 -11.44 10.16
N SER A 55 -2.81 -12.42 11.03
CA SER A 55 -2.39 -12.14 12.40
C SER A 55 -0.91 -11.72 12.46
N PRO A 56 -0.56 -10.69 13.26
CA PRO A 56 0.83 -10.28 13.43
C PRO A 56 1.71 -11.36 14.10
N CYS A 57 1.12 -12.40 14.68
CA CYS A 57 1.83 -13.51 15.33
C CYS A 57 2.68 -14.32 14.35
N PHE A 58 2.18 -14.60 13.14
CA PHE A 58 2.91 -15.40 12.14
C PHE A 58 4.24 -14.75 11.78
N MET A 59 4.22 -13.45 11.45
CA MET A 59 5.43 -12.72 11.11
C MET A 59 6.37 -12.52 12.31
N ALA A 60 5.84 -12.40 13.54
CA ALA A 60 6.68 -12.38 14.73
C ALA A 60 7.48 -13.69 14.89
N VAL A 61 6.83 -14.84 14.68
CA VAL A 61 7.49 -16.15 14.69
C VAL A 61 8.51 -16.27 13.55
N ALA A 62 8.15 -15.84 12.33
CA ALA A 62 9.06 -15.88 11.18
C ALA A 62 10.33 -15.03 11.38
N VAL A 63 10.20 -13.83 11.96
CA VAL A 63 11.34 -12.95 12.25
C VAL A 63 12.26 -13.56 13.32
N VAL A 64 11.70 -14.18 14.38
CA VAL A 64 12.50 -14.88 15.39
C VAL A 64 13.19 -16.11 14.80
N TRP A 65 12.48 -16.88 13.98
CA TRP A 65 13.04 -18.01 13.27
C TRP A 65 14.22 -17.58 12.37
N ALA A 66 14.07 -16.49 11.61
CA ALA A 66 15.15 -15.93 10.80
C ALA A 66 16.34 -15.44 11.64
N ALA A 67 16.10 -14.83 12.80
CA ALA A 67 17.16 -14.40 13.72
C ALA A 67 17.97 -15.60 14.25
N PHE A 68 17.32 -16.70 14.62
CA PHE A 68 18.05 -17.91 15.04
C PHE A 68 18.71 -18.62 13.85
N SER A 69 18.07 -18.65 12.69
CA SER A 69 18.66 -19.19 11.46
C SER A 69 19.92 -18.45 11.03
N THR A 70 19.99 -17.13 11.21
CA THR A 70 21.22 -16.35 10.97
C THR A 70 22.29 -16.65 12.02
N ILE A 71 21.94 -16.67 13.31
CA ILE A 71 22.90 -17.00 14.39
C ILE A 71 23.51 -18.40 14.22
N LEU A 72 22.69 -19.39 13.89
CA LEU A 72 23.09 -20.80 13.73
C LEU A 72 23.54 -21.14 12.31
N GLY A 73 23.26 -20.25 11.36
CA GLY A 73 23.79 -20.28 10.00
C GLY A 73 25.21 -19.75 9.90
N ASN A 74 25.66 -19.00 10.92
CA ASN A 74 27.00 -18.41 11.01
C ASN A 74 28.09 -19.46 10.80
N GLY A 75 28.89 -19.28 9.75
CA GLY A 75 29.97 -20.19 9.37
C GLY A 75 31.23 -20.00 10.20
N MET A 76 31.41 -18.80 10.79
CA MET A 76 32.62 -18.43 11.52
C MET A 76 32.52 -18.55 13.05
N ASP A 77 33.43 -19.29 13.67
CA ASP A 77 33.63 -19.27 15.12
C ASP A 77 34.54 -18.09 15.58
N VAL A 78 34.69 -17.93 16.89
CA VAL A 78 35.50 -16.85 17.50
C VAL A 78 36.97 -16.91 17.06
N ASP A 79 37.52 -18.11 16.89
CA ASP A 79 38.92 -18.32 16.50
C ASP A 79 39.11 -17.94 15.02
N GLN A 80 38.21 -18.37 14.15
CA GLN A 80 38.19 -18.03 12.73
C GLN A 80 38.03 -16.52 12.50
N ILE A 81 37.14 -15.84 13.25
CA ILE A 81 36.98 -14.37 13.18
C ILE A 81 38.29 -13.67 13.54
N VAL A 82 38.99 -14.11 14.58
CA VAL A 82 40.24 -13.48 14.98
C VAL A 82 41.37 -13.77 13.99
N ARG A 83 41.38 -14.96 13.39
CA ARG A 83 42.39 -15.35 12.40
C ARG A 83 42.16 -14.74 11.01
N SER A 84 40.94 -14.32 10.69
CA SER A 84 40.65 -13.62 9.42
C SER A 84 41.14 -12.16 9.41
N LEU A 85 41.40 -11.58 10.59
CA LEU A 85 41.94 -10.22 10.72
C LEU A 85 43.34 -10.10 10.10
N ARG A 86 43.52 -9.05 9.30
CA ARG A 86 44.79 -8.66 8.70
C ARG A 86 45.50 -7.63 9.59
N MET A 87 46.82 -7.55 9.41
CA MET A 87 47.63 -6.56 10.11
C MET A 87 47.09 -5.15 9.79
N ASP A 88 46.95 -4.33 10.82
CA ASP A 88 46.41 -2.98 10.78
C ASP A 88 44.89 -2.82 10.63
N ASP A 89 44.13 -3.92 10.63
CA ASP A 89 42.66 -3.88 10.69
C ASP A 89 42.15 -3.17 11.95
N SER A 90 41.04 -2.45 11.77
CA SER A 90 40.36 -1.79 12.88
C SER A 90 39.54 -2.82 13.65
N VAL A 91 39.67 -2.80 14.98
CA VAL A 91 38.98 -3.74 15.89
C VAL A 91 38.41 -3.01 17.09
N ILE A 92 37.39 -3.59 17.72
CA ILE A 92 36.90 -3.22 19.04
C ILE A 92 37.41 -4.25 20.05
N TYR A 93 38.00 -3.76 21.13
CA TYR A 93 38.33 -4.56 22.31
C TYR A 93 37.95 -3.81 23.58
N ASN A 94 37.15 -4.44 24.45
CA ASN A 94 36.64 -3.84 25.69
C ASN A 94 36.00 -2.45 25.51
N ASN A 95 35.12 -2.30 24.51
CA ASN A 95 34.42 -1.05 24.16
C ASN A 95 35.34 0.11 23.75
N LYS A 96 36.54 -0.18 23.25
CA LYS A 96 37.46 0.80 22.67
C LYS A 96 37.91 0.34 21.29
N ARG A 97 38.01 1.27 20.35
CA ARG A 97 38.64 1.01 19.05
C ARG A 97 40.13 0.78 19.24
N GLY A 98 40.69 -0.06 18.41
CA GLY A 98 42.11 -0.34 18.36
C GLY A 98 42.51 -0.86 16.99
N GLN A 99 43.79 -1.10 16.84
CA GLN A 99 44.37 -1.62 15.62
C GLN A 99 44.98 -2.99 15.87
N PHE A 100 44.61 -3.98 15.07
CA PHE A 100 45.17 -5.33 15.16
C PHE A 100 46.63 -5.32 14.68
N LYS A 101 47.52 -5.94 15.46
CA LYS A 101 48.98 -5.97 15.20
C LYS A 101 49.52 -7.38 15.01
N GLY A 102 48.65 -8.36 14.75
CA GLY A 102 49.00 -9.76 14.54
C GLY A 102 48.89 -10.62 15.80
N ILE A 103 49.16 -11.91 15.62
CA ILE A 103 49.19 -12.94 16.66
C ILE A 103 50.65 -13.27 16.95
N GLU A 104 51.06 -13.16 18.21
CA GLU A 104 52.41 -13.51 18.68
C GLU A 104 52.34 -14.74 19.59
N ILE A 105 53.31 -15.65 19.48
CA ILE A 105 53.46 -16.76 20.42
C ILE A 105 54.39 -16.30 21.55
N ARG A 106 53.88 -16.31 22.79
CA ARG A 106 54.68 -16.02 24.00
C ARG A 106 54.46 -17.12 25.03
N ASP A 107 55.54 -17.67 25.56
CA ASP A 107 55.52 -18.76 26.53
C ASP A 107 54.68 -19.98 26.07
N GLY A 108 54.70 -20.26 24.76
CA GLY A 108 53.92 -21.35 24.14
C GLY A 108 52.43 -21.07 23.97
N ILE A 109 51.95 -19.86 24.29
CA ILE A 109 50.55 -19.47 24.17
C ILE A 109 50.40 -18.41 23.08
N GLU A 110 49.47 -18.62 22.15
CA GLU A 110 49.09 -17.63 21.14
C GLU A 110 48.40 -16.43 21.80
N ARG A 111 48.87 -15.22 21.50
CA ARG A 111 48.28 -13.98 21.99
C ARG A 111 48.08 -12.98 20.87
N VAL A 112 46.87 -12.44 20.79
CA VAL A 112 46.53 -11.34 19.88
C VAL A 112 47.09 -10.05 20.42
N CYS A 113 47.72 -9.27 19.55
CA CYS A 113 48.23 -7.95 19.85
C CYS A 113 47.32 -6.85 19.29
N ILE A 114 46.84 -5.94 20.14
CA ILE A 114 46.00 -4.80 19.74
C ILE A 114 46.63 -3.50 20.25
N PHE A 115 46.70 -2.48 19.42
CA PHE A 115 47.09 -1.13 19.81
C PHE A 115 45.83 -0.29 20.12
N GLN A 116 45.73 0.29 21.32
CA GLN A 116 44.65 1.18 21.75
C GLN A 116 45.21 2.46 22.39
N GLU A 117 44.35 3.46 22.64
CA GLU A 117 44.70 4.60 23.50
C GLU A 117 45.16 4.10 24.89
N GLY A 118 46.45 4.27 25.19
CA GLY A 118 47.13 3.72 26.37
C GLY A 118 48.12 2.59 26.10
N GLY A 119 48.37 2.23 24.84
CA GLY A 119 49.47 1.35 24.42
C GLY A 119 49.05 -0.02 23.86
N LYS A 120 50.05 -0.90 23.65
CA LYS A 120 49.86 -2.26 23.11
C LYS A 120 49.28 -3.19 24.19
N LYS A 121 48.21 -3.91 23.85
CA LYS A 121 47.58 -4.97 24.66
C LYS A 121 47.90 -6.33 24.04
N SER A 122 48.16 -7.32 24.90
CA SER A 122 48.39 -8.71 24.51
C SER A 122 47.34 -9.59 25.18
N ILE A 123 46.57 -10.33 24.37
CA ILE A 123 45.31 -10.97 24.78
C ILE A 123 45.41 -12.46 24.47
N GLY A 124 45.31 -13.31 25.49
CA GLY A 124 45.31 -14.77 25.31
C GLY A 124 43.98 -15.32 24.78
N PRO A 125 43.90 -16.61 24.43
CA PRO A 125 42.76 -17.23 23.74
C PRO A 125 41.42 -17.03 24.44
N ALA A 126 41.38 -17.11 25.77
CA ALA A 126 40.17 -16.86 26.57
C ALA A 126 39.61 -15.43 26.44
N GLY A 127 40.38 -14.49 25.90
CA GLY A 127 39.96 -13.11 25.65
C GLY A 127 39.58 -12.82 24.20
N TRP A 128 39.70 -13.80 23.28
CA TRP A 128 39.50 -13.57 21.85
C TRP A 128 38.06 -13.21 21.50
N ALA A 129 37.07 -13.76 22.21
CA ALA A 129 35.65 -13.41 22.05
C ALA A 129 35.33 -11.92 22.31
N LYS A 130 36.25 -11.19 22.94
CA LYS A 130 36.10 -9.75 23.20
C LYS A 130 36.67 -8.88 22.08
N ILE A 131 37.29 -9.49 21.08
CA ILE A 131 37.90 -8.86 19.92
C ILE A 131 36.90 -8.98 18.77
N THR A 132 36.45 -7.85 18.24
CA THR A 132 35.57 -7.82 17.07
C THR A 132 36.15 -6.91 16.00
N PRO A 133 36.00 -7.24 14.70
CA PRO A 133 36.28 -6.30 13.63
C PRO A 133 35.43 -5.02 13.77
N TYR A 134 35.98 -3.89 13.34
CA TYR A 134 35.28 -2.61 13.27
C TYR A 134 35.29 -2.08 11.84
N TYR A 135 34.10 -1.94 11.26
CA TYR A 135 33.94 -1.53 9.86
C TYR A 135 33.49 -0.06 9.71
N GLY A 136 33.55 0.72 10.79
CA GLY A 136 33.22 2.15 10.73
C GLY A 136 34.41 3.02 10.33
N GLU A 137 34.11 4.25 9.88
CA GLU A 137 35.12 5.19 9.35
C GLU A 137 35.95 5.93 10.43
N SER A 138 35.68 5.69 11.72
CA SER A 138 36.35 6.42 12.80
C SER A 138 37.82 6.00 12.94
N THR A 139 38.73 6.96 12.73
CA THR A 139 40.19 6.77 12.84
C THR A 139 40.75 6.86 14.26
N ARG A 140 39.93 7.13 15.28
CA ARG A 140 40.37 7.25 16.68
C ARG A 140 40.41 5.89 17.39
N TYR A 141 41.47 5.62 18.15
CA TYR A 141 41.63 4.40 18.96
C TYR A 141 41.11 4.54 20.40
N ASP A 142 39.97 5.22 20.57
CA ASP A 142 39.31 5.46 21.85
C ASP A 142 37.91 4.80 21.90
N GLY A 143 37.19 5.01 23.00
CA GLY A 143 35.82 4.51 23.16
C GLY A 143 34.72 5.50 22.77
N ARG A 144 35.04 6.67 22.20
CA ARG A 144 34.03 7.72 21.95
C ARG A 144 33.08 7.27 20.84
N GLY A 145 31.78 7.34 21.12
CA GLY A 145 30.73 6.89 20.19
C GLY A 145 30.55 5.37 20.14
N ILE A 146 31.26 4.59 20.94
CA ILE A 146 30.97 3.15 21.13
C ILE A 146 30.04 3.00 22.33
N ARG A 147 28.84 2.46 22.09
CA ARG A 147 27.90 2.13 23.17
C ARG A 147 28.47 0.95 23.97
N ARG A 148 28.48 1.06 25.31
CA ARG A 148 28.85 -0.07 26.17
C ARG A 148 27.87 -1.23 25.96
N LYS A 149 28.38 -2.40 25.55
CA LYS A 149 27.59 -3.63 25.51
C LYS A 149 27.36 -4.16 26.93
N THR A 150 26.15 -4.61 27.20
CA THR A 150 25.73 -5.21 28.49
C THR A 150 26.20 -6.65 28.64
N GLY A 151 26.53 -7.34 27.53
CA GLY A 151 26.85 -8.77 27.51
C GLY A 151 25.62 -9.68 27.57
N ASN A 152 24.41 -9.10 27.49
CA ASN A 152 23.16 -9.84 27.63
C ASN A 152 22.99 -10.88 26.51
N ARG A 153 23.31 -10.52 25.26
CA ARG A 153 23.23 -11.42 24.10
C ARG A 153 24.12 -12.65 24.29
N GLU A 154 25.38 -12.45 24.62
CA GLU A 154 26.33 -13.55 24.80
C GLU A 154 25.92 -14.43 25.97
N LYS A 155 25.45 -13.84 27.07
CA LYS A 155 24.94 -14.60 28.22
C LYS A 155 23.70 -15.42 27.87
N PHE A 156 22.75 -14.82 27.15
CA PHE A 156 21.52 -15.49 26.74
C PHE A 156 21.80 -16.67 25.81
N LEU A 157 22.62 -16.45 24.77
CA LEU A 157 22.99 -17.49 23.82
C LEU A 157 23.84 -18.60 24.45
N ALA A 158 24.77 -18.25 25.35
CA ALA A 158 25.58 -19.23 26.06
C ALA A 158 24.72 -20.22 26.88
N GLU A 159 23.72 -19.71 27.61
CA GLU A 159 22.80 -20.54 28.38
C GLU A 159 21.89 -21.38 27.47
N LEU A 160 21.38 -20.79 26.38
CA LEU A 160 20.47 -21.46 25.44
C LEU A 160 21.15 -22.57 24.63
N LEU A 161 22.42 -22.36 24.26
CA LEU A 161 23.23 -23.29 23.47
C LEU A 161 24.05 -24.27 24.31
N ASP A 162 24.01 -24.15 25.63
CA ASP A 162 24.82 -24.92 26.59
C ASP A 162 26.33 -24.85 26.27
N CYS A 163 26.85 -23.62 26.17
CA CYS A 163 28.24 -23.36 25.79
C CYS A 163 28.84 -22.18 26.58
N ASN A 164 30.15 -21.95 26.49
CA ASN A 164 30.76 -20.83 27.20
C ASN A 164 30.46 -19.50 26.49
N GLN A 165 30.32 -18.40 27.25
CA GLN A 165 30.16 -17.06 26.66
C GLN A 165 31.32 -16.65 25.73
N ASN A 166 32.51 -17.22 25.94
CA ASN A 166 33.68 -16.96 25.09
C ASN A 166 33.66 -17.76 23.77
N GLU A 167 32.69 -18.64 23.58
CA GLU A 167 32.47 -19.39 22.34
C GLU A 167 31.41 -18.71 21.46
N ILE A 168 30.66 -17.74 21.99
CA ILE A 168 29.63 -17.02 21.25
C ILE A 168 30.26 -15.93 20.36
N PRO A 169 30.13 -16.02 19.03
CA PRO A 169 30.59 -14.98 18.13
C PRO A 169 29.72 -13.72 18.25
N ARG A 170 30.37 -12.56 18.17
CA ARG A 170 29.75 -11.23 18.30
C ARG A 170 29.28 -10.61 17.00
N ILE A 171 29.80 -11.13 15.88
CA ILE A 171 29.39 -10.79 14.52
C ILE A 171 28.94 -12.08 13.83
N THR A 172 28.22 -11.94 12.72
CA THR A 172 27.69 -13.06 11.95
C THR A 172 27.93 -12.81 10.49
N ASP A 173 28.34 -13.85 9.76
CA ASP A 173 28.59 -13.84 8.31
C ASP A 173 27.36 -14.24 7.48
N ALA A 174 26.18 -14.25 8.10
CA ALA A 174 24.91 -14.63 7.49
C ALA A 174 23.83 -13.55 7.66
N SER A 175 22.98 -13.40 6.65
CA SER A 175 21.80 -12.52 6.70
C SER A 175 20.54 -13.18 6.17
N VAL A 176 19.39 -12.62 6.55
CA VAL A 176 18.08 -12.90 5.95
C VAL A 176 17.44 -11.58 5.56
N ILE A 177 16.79 -11.56 4.39
CA ILE A 177 16.13 -10.38 3.86
C ILE A 177 14.62 -10.51 4.03
N PHE A 178 13.97 -9.45 4.49
CA PHE A 178 12.51 -9.32 4.57
C PHE A 178 12.05 -8.19 3.65
N VAL A 179 11.16 -8.52 2.72
CA VAL A 179 10.42 -7.54 1.90
C VAL A 179 9.07 -7.31 2.58
N MET A 180 8.93 -6.22 3.33
CA MET A 180 7.74 -5.88 4.11
C MET A 180 7.64 -4.36 4.30
N ASP A 181 6.50 -3.86 4.75
CA ASP A 181 6.34 -2.45 5.06
C ASP A 181 7.22 -2.00 6.24
N LYS A 182 7.81 -0.81 6.14
CA LYS A 182 8.70 -0.28 7.18
C LYS A 182 8.06 -0.17 8.57
N PRO A 183 6.82 0.32 8.73
CA PRO A 183 6.18 0.35 10.04
C PRO A 183 6.06 -1.03 10.68
N MET A 184 5.88 -2.08 9.87
CA MET A 184 5.80 -3.46 10.34
C MET A 184 7.18 -3.97 10.81
N ALA A 185 8.24 -3.68 10.06
CA ALA A 185 9.62 -3.99 10.47
C ALA A 185 10.00 -3.28 11.78
N GLU A 186 9.72 -1.97 11.90
CA GLU A 186 9.93 -1.20 13.13
C GLU A 186 9.15 -1.81 14.31
N TYR A 187 7.88 -2.13 14.09
CA TYR A 187 7.02 -2.74 15.11
C TYR A 187 7.59 -4.05 15.67
N TYR A 188 8.06 -4.96 14.81
CA TYR A 188 8.62 -6.24 15.26
C TYR A 188 9.95 -6.08 15.98
N MET A 189 10.84 -5.22 15.46
CA MET A 189 12.12 -4.95 16.12
C MET A 189 11.95 -4.36 17.53
N GLU A 190 10.90 -3.57 17.75
CA GLU A 190 10.60 -2.94 19.04
C GLU A 190 9.86 -3.86 20.03
N ASN A 191 8.94 -4.70 19.53
CA ASN A 191 7.95 -5.39 20.38
C ASN A 191 8.21 -6.89 20.57
N ILE A 192 9.16 -7.49 19.84
CA ILE A 192 9.51 -8.91 20.01
C ILE A 192 10.53 -9.08 21.14
N CYS A 193 10.24 -10.06 22.00
CA CYS A 193 11.10 -10.48 23.08
C CYS A 193 11.13 -12.01 23.17
N ILE A 194 12.28 -12.60 23.47
CA ILE A 194 12.45 -14.05 23.59
C ILE A 194 12.80 -14.40 25.04
N ARG A 195 12.11 -15.37 25.63
CA ARG A 195 12.39 -15.86 26.97
C ARG A 195 12.90 -17.30 26.95
N TYR A 196 13.87 -17.58 27.80
CA TYR A 196 14.38 -18.92 28.07
C TYR A 196 14.63 -19.06 29.57
N GLY A 197 13.79 -19.86 30.24
CA GLY A 197 13.82 -19.98 31.70
C GLY A 197 13.59 -18.64 32.40
N LYS A 198 14.63 -18.10 33.07
CA LYS A 198 14.59 -16.80 33.75
C LYS A 198 15.24 -15.67 32.95
N LEU A 199 15.79 -15.99 31.79
CA LEU A 199 16.45 -15.02 30.93
C LEU A 199 15.47 -14.49 29.90
N GLU A 200 15.59 -13.21 29.58
CA GLU A 200 14.76 -12.52 28.61
C GLU A 200 15.66 -11.60 27.77
N ILE A 201 15.47 -11.60 26.45
CA ILE A 201 16.21 -10.75 25.52
C ILE A 201 15.29 -10.16 24.47
N LYS A 202 15.46 -8.86 24.19
CA LYS A 202 14.75 -8.18 23.09
C LYS A 202 15.35 -8.57 21.74
N LEU A 203 14.54 -8.62 20.69
CA LEU A 203 15.03 -8.89 19.34
C LEU A 203 16.13 -7.92 18.91
N ALA A 204 15.97 -6.62 19.17
CA ALA A 204 16.96 -5.60 18.89
C ALA A 204 18.29 -5.72 19.69
N GLU A 205 18.32 -6.53 20.76
CA GLU A 205 19.55 -6.89 21.47
C GLU A 205 20.15 -8.22 20.97
N LEU A 206 19.31 -9.11 20.42
CA LEU A 206 19.70 -10.42 19.90
C LEU A 206 20.33 -10.33 18.50
N ALA A 207 19.75 -9.53 17.60
CA ALA A 207 20.14 -9.45 16.19
C ALA A 207 20.37 -7.99 15.72
N THR A 208 21.37 -7.80 14.86
CA THR A 208 21.59 -6.54 14.13
C THR A 208 20.59 -6.43 12.98
N ALA A 209 19.95 -5.27 12.84
CA ALA A 209 18.92 -5.05 11.84
C ALA A 209 19.01 -3.64 11.23
N ALA A 210 18.75 -3.54 9.93
CA ALA A 210 18.64 -2.27 9.24
C ALA A 210 17.59 -2.32 8.12
N TRP A 211 17.06 -1.14 7.81
CA TRP A 211 16.18 -0.87 6.69
C TRP A 211 16.98 -0.35 5.51
N PHE A 212 16.82 -0.98 4.35
CA PHE A 212 17.53 -0.68 3.12
C PHE A 212 16.62 -0.01 2.11
N THR A 213 17.17 1.00 1.47
CA THR A 213 16.66 1.63 0.25
C THR A 213 17.72 1.51 -0.83
N LYS A 214 17.42 1.90 -2.08
CA LYS A 214 18.40 1.85 -3.18
C LYS A 214 19.72 2.57 -2.87
N GLU A 215 19.70 3.60 -2.03
CA GLU A 215 20.86 4.47 -1.79
C GLU A 215 21.33 4.49 -0.33
N LYS A 216 20.52 4.05 0.63
CA LYS A 216 20.77 4.26 2.06
C LYS A 216 20.37 3.07 2.92
N GLU A 217 21.19 2.85 3.94
CA GLU A 217 20.94 1.99 5.09
C GLU A 217 20.47 2.83 6.29
N TYR A 218 19.40 2.40 6.96
CA TYR A 218 18.86 3.01 8.16
C TYR A 218 18.85 1.98 9.30
N PRO A 219 19.66 2.14 10.36
CA PRO A 219 19.76 1.14 11.43
C PRO A 219 18.47 1.05 12.26
N LEU A 220 17.97 -0.16 12.45
CA LEU A 220 16.80 -0.47 13.30
C LEU A 220 17.21 -0.99 14.69
N SER A 221 18.43 -1.52 14.82
CA SER A 221 18.98 -1.93 16.11
C SER A 221 20.41 -1.43 16.34
N ALA A 222 20.92 -1.64 17.55
CA ALA A 222 22.25 -1.14 17.92
C ALA A 222 23.34 -1.98 17.24
N ASN A 223 24.12 -1.35 16.37
CA ASN A 223 25.26 -1.96 15.69
C ASN A 223 26.54 -1.15 15.95
N ALA A 224 27.20 -1.41 17.09
CA ALA A 224 28.36 -0.64 17.54
C ALA A 224 29.62 -0.95 16.72
N GLU A 225 29.74 -2.20 16.27
CA GLU A 225 30.82 -2.70 15.41
C GLU A 225 30.76 -2.14 14.00
N LYS A 226 29.60 -1.61 13.59
CA LYS A 226 29.30 -1.28 12.19
C LYS A 226 29.47 -2.49 11.27
N SER A 227 29.32 -3.70 11.81
CA SER A 227 29.32 -4.93 11.02
C SER A 227 28.10 -4.99 10.12
N GLU A 228 28.08 -5.91 9.18
CA GLU A 228 26.87 -6.15 8.43
C GLU A 228 25.72 -6.64 9.31
N VAL A 229 24.52 -6.40 8.82
CA VAL A 229 23.29 -6.65 9.56
C VAL A 229 22.76 -8.05 9.28
N MET A 230 22.27 -8.71 10.32
CA MET A 230 21.71 -10.06 10.24
C MET A 230 20.32 -10.03 9.60
N LEU A 231 19.50 -9.03 9.93
CA LEU A 231 18.16 -8.86 9.39
C LEU A 231 18.12 -7.62 8.49
N LYS A 232 18.01 -7.84 7.19
CA LYS A 232 17.91 -6.79 6.16
C LYS A 232 16.43 -6.59 5.82
N PHE A 233 15.89 -5.39 6.02
CA PHE A 233 14.48 -5.07 5.70
C PHE A 233 14.39 -4.11 4.51
N THR A 234 13.40 -4.26 3.64
CA THR A 234 13.14 -3.36 2.49
C THR A 234 11.66 -3.43 2.09
N SER A 235 11.16 -2.39 1.41
CA SER A 235 9.81 -2.37 0.84
C SER A 235 9.74 -2.87 -0.61
N LYS A 236 10.89 -3.07 -1.29
CA LYS A 236 10.94 -3.43 -2.72
C LYS A 236 11.69 -4.74 -2.98
N ILE A 237 11.10 -5.63 -3.78
CA ILE A 237 11.72 -6.90 -4.19
C ILE A 237 13.00 -6.66 -4.99
N SER A 238 13.00 -5.71 -5.93
CA SER A 238 14.23 -5.29 -6.64
C SER A 238 15.41 -4.95 -5.71
N VAL A 239 15.17 -4.19 -4.63
CA VAL A 239 16.21 -3.86 -3.64
C VAL A 239 16.67 -5.12 -2.90
N ALA A 240 15.75 -6.03 -2.55
CA ALA A 240 16.13 -7.30 -1.93
C ALA A 240 17.01 -8.16 -2.84
N ILE A 241 16.71 -8.20 -4.15
CA ILE A 241 17.54 -8.89 -5.13
C ILE A 241 18.95 -8.29 -5.16
N ASP A 242 19.08 -6.96 -5.20
CA ASP A 242 20.38 -6.29 -5.20
C ASP A 242 21.21 -6.64 -3.95
N GLN A 243 20.56 -6.71 -2.79
CA GLN A 243 21.19 -7.07 -1.51
C GLN A 243 21.67 -8.54 -1.43
N THR A 244 21.39 -9.38 -2.42
CA THR A 244 21.91 -10.75 -2.49
C THR A 244 23.19 -10.90 -3.34
N TYR A 245 23.57 -9.89 -4.12
CA TYR A 245 24.69 -9.96 -5.08
C TYR A 245 25.99 -9.33 -4.58
N VAL A 246 26.05 -8.86 -3.32
CA VAL A 246 27.20 -8.10 -2.85
C VAL A 246 28.32 -9.05 -2.41
N ASP A 247 29.33 -9.23 -3.27
CA ASP A 247 30.41 -10.23 -3.14
C ASP A 247 31.28 -10.09 -1.86
N ASP A 248 31.28 -8.92 -1.23
CA ASP A 248 32.03 -8.62 0.00
C ASP A 248 31.16 -8.60 1.27
N GLU A 249 29.85 -8.93 1.15
CA GLU A 249 28.91 -8.97 2.28
C GLU A 249 28.60 -10.40 2.77
N ASN A 250 27.85 -10.46 3.88
CA ASN A 250 27.38 -11.65 4.54
C ASN A 250 26.49 -12.49 3.63
N GLU A 251 26.63 -13.80 3.73
CA GLU A 251 25.88 -14.78 2.94
C GLU A 251 24.37 -14.60 3.22
N CYS A 252 23.62 -14.22 2.18
CA CYS A 252 22.17 -14.17 2.27
C CYS A 252 21.60 -15.60 2.29
N LEU A 253 21.13 -16.05 3.47
CA LEU A 253 20.55 -17.37 3.64
C LEU A 253 19.20 -17.52 2.94
N GLY A 254 18.39 -16.46 2.92
CA GLY A 254 17.06 -16.52 2.33
C GLY A 254 16.27 -15.22 2.37
N ILE A 255 15.11 -15.25 1.73
CA ILE A 255 14.24 -14.08 1.52
C ILE A 255 12.81 -14.39 1.97
N PHE A 256 12.21 -13.48 2.72
CA PHE A 256 10.78 -13.45 3.00
C PHE A 256 10.11 -12.31 2.21
N ILE A 257 9.02 -12.59 1.50
CA ILE A 257 8.18 -11.59 0.83
C ILE A 257 6.85 -11.55 1.56
N CYS A 258 6.55 -10.45 2.25
CA CYS A 258 5.48 -10.40 3.25
C CYS A 258 4.44 -9.32 2.96
N GLY A 259 3.16 -9.71 3.01
CA GLY A 259 2.02 -8.81 2.89
C GLY A 259 1.42 -8.79 1.48
N ASN A 260 0.09 -8.82 1.41
CA ASN A 260 -0.64 -8.97 0.14
C ASN A 260 -0.27 -7.90 -0.87
N HIS A 261 -0.23 -6.64 -0.42
CA HIS A 261 0.09 -5.51 -1.28
C HIS A 261 1.48 -5.63 -1.93
N ILE A 262 2.48 -6.07 -1.16
CA ILE A 262 3.85 -6.26 -1.66
C ILE A 262 3.93 -7.42 -2.65
N ILE A 263 3.19 -8.50 -2.38
CA ILE A 263 3.12 -9.67 -3.27
C ILE A 263 2.46 -9.28 -4.60
N GLU A 264 1.32 -8.58 -4.55
CA GLU A 264 0.56 -8.15 -5.73
C GLU A 264 1.36 -7.17 -6.59
N CYS A 265 1.95 -6.13 -5.99
CA CYS A 265 2.79 -5.16 -6.70
C CYS A 265 4.07 -5.81 -7.26
N GLY A 266 4.55 -6.85 -6.58
CA GLY A 266 5.78 -7.57 -6.89
C GLY A 266 5.61 -8.79 -7.79
N ILE A 267 4.39 -9.11 -8.26
CA ILE A 267 4.07 -10.40 -8.88
C ILE A 267 4.99 -10.75 -10.07
N THR A 268 5.40 -9.74 -10.85
CA THR A 268 6.31 -9.91 -11.98
C THR A 268 7.77 -10.12 -11.58
N GLU A 269 8.16 -9.69 -10.37
CA GLU A 269 9.52 -9.83 -9.83
C GLU A 269 9.69 -11.11 -9.01
N ILE A 270 8.61 -11.66 -8.44
CA ILE A 270 8.62 -12.90 -7.63
C ILE A 270 9.35 -14.07 -8.31
N PRO A 271 9.15 -14.35 -9.62
CA PRO A 271 9.89 -15.43 -10.29
C PRO A 271 11.41 -15.30 -10.21
N ARG A 272 11.95 -14.07 -10.17
CA ARG A 272 13.41 -13.84 -10.05
C ARG A 272 13.94 -14.19 -8.67
N VAL A 273 13.08 -14.20 -7.65
CA VAL A 273 13.42 -14.59 -6.28
C VAL A 273 13.22 -16.09 -6.08
N MET A 274 12.04 -16.61 -6.45
CA MET A 274 11.69 -18.02 -6.27
C MET A 274 12.63 -18.97 -7.03
N ASN A 275 13.05 -18.61 -8.24
CA ASN A 275 13.92 -19.46 -9.08
C ASN A 275 15.42 -19.27 -8.79
N ARG A 276 15.79 -18.57 -7.71
CA ARG A 276 17.17 -18.19 -7.44
C ARG A 276 17.92 -19.31 -6.72
N GLU A 277 18.92 -19.92 -7.35
CA GLU A 277 19.63 -21.08 -6.79
C GLU A 277 20.59 -20.74 -5.63
N ASN A 278 21.12 -19.51 -5.60
CA ASN A 278 22.15 -19.10 -4.63
C ASN A 278 21.61 -18.79 -3.22
N ILE A 279 20.31 -18.95 -2.98
CA ILE A 279 19.71 -18.74 -1.65
C ILE A 279 19.04 -20.02 -1.17
N ARG A 280 19.21 -20.31 0.13
CA ARG A 280 18.79 -21.57 0.73
C ARG A 280 17.28 -21.67 0.84
N PHE A 281 16.60 -20.56 1.11
CA PHE A 281 15.13 -20.55 1.18
C PHE A 281 14.49 -19.24 0.70
N VAL A 282 13.24 -19.36 0.25
CA VAL A 282 12.35 -18.25 -0.07
C VAL A 282 10.97 -18.55 0.46
N PHE A 283 10.39 -17.61 1.20
CA PHE A 283 9.02 -17.70 1.69
C PHE A 283 8.18 -16.53 1.16
N ILE A 284 7.03 -16.85 0.58
CA ILE A 284 5.98 -15.88 0.28
C ILE A 284 4.97 -15.97 1.42
N CYS A 285 4.79 -14.90 2.19
CA CYS A 285 3.89 -14.84 3.34
C CYS A 285 2.79 -13.80 3.10
N GLY A 286 1.61 -14.27 2.71
CA GLY A 286 0.42 -13.46 2.48
C GLY A 286 -0.73 -13.83 3.42
N GLY A 287 -1.82 -13.10 3.29
CA GLY A 287 -3.12 -13.42 3.84
C GLY A 287 -3.88 -14.39 2.95
N MET A 288 -4.83 -15.13 3.54
CA MET A 288 -5.80 -15.93 2.79
C MET A 288 -6.66 -15.07 1.83
N ASP A 289 -6.80 -13.78 2.13
CA ASP A 289 -7.48 -12.77 1.32
C ASP A 289 -6.59 -12.14 0.22
N LEU A 290 -5.41 -12.71 -0.04
CA LEU A 290 -4.61 -12.38 -1.22
C LEU A 290 -5.46 -12.63 -2.48
N SER A 291 -5.47 -11.67 -3.42
CA SER A 291 -6.34 -11.69 -4.59
C SER A 291 -6.16 -12.93 -5.50
N CYS A 292 -6.93 -13.03 -6.59
CA CYS A 292 -7.06 -14.19 -7.48
C CYS A 292 -5.75 -14.84 -7.99
N SER A 293 -4.60 -14.20 -7.76
CA SER A 293 -3.24 -14.74 -7.90
C SER A 293 -2.96 -16.01 -7.06
N ASN A 294 -3.77 -16.35 -6.05
CA ASN A 294 -3.55 -17.55 -5.20
C ASN A 294 -3.42 -18.84 -6.01
N LYS A 295 -4.33 -19.07 -6.96
CA LYS A 295 -4.30 -20.27 -7.82
C LYS A 295 -3.09 -20.24 -8.76
N GLU A 296 -2.77 -19.08 -9.32
CA GLU A 296 -1.64 -18.91 -10.23
C GLU A 296 -0.30 -19.14 -9.52
N LEU A 297 -0.13 -18.61 -8.30
CA LEU A 297 1.05 -18.84 -7.47
C LEU A 297 1.24 -20.32 -7.16
N LEU A 298 0.16 -21.03 -6.80
CA LEU A 298 0.23 -22.47 -6.53
C LEU A 298 0.60 -23.27 -7.79
N LEU A 299 -0.03 -22.97 -8.92
CA LEU A 299 0.22 -23.67 -10.20
C LEU A 299 1.62 -23.36 -10.75
N GLN A 300 2.14 -22.16 -10.53
CA GLN A 300 3.47 -21.79 -10.99
C GLN A 300 4.59 -22.45 -10.17
N TYR A 301 4.36 -22.68 -8.87
CA TYR A 301 5.34 -23.26 -7.95
C TYR A 301 4.82 -24.56 -7.34
N GLU A 302 4.69 -25.60 -8.17
CA GLU A 302 4.16 -26.92 -7.76
C GLU A 302 5.00 -27.59 -6.66
N ASP A 303 6.32 -27.42 -6.70
CA ASP A 303 7.25 -28.03 -5.73
C ASP A 303 7.32 -27.26 -4.39
N ALA A 304 6.77 -26.06 -4.29
CA ALA A 304 6.85 -25.28 -3.06
C ALA A 304 6.05 -25.95 -1.91
N ALA A 305 6.54 -25.85 -0.68
CA ALA A 305 5.74 -26.20 0.49
C ALA A 305 4.59 -25.20 0.65
N VAL A 306 3.42 -25.66 1.09
CA VAL A 306 2.24 -24.82 1.30
C VAL A 306 1.86 -24.81 2.78
N TYR A 307 1.49 -23.63 3.29
CA TYR A 307 0.85 -23.44 4.59
C TYR A 307 -0.32 -22.48 4.39
N ALA A 308 -1.55 -22.96 4.27
CA ALA A 308 -2.72 -22.15 4.04
C ALA A 308 -3.77 -22.42 5.12
N CYS A 309 -4.20 -21.37 5.80
CA CYS A 309 -5.20 -21.41 6.87
C CYS A 309 -6.62 -21.58 6.32
N THR A 310 -6.86 -22.65 5.57
CA THR A 310 -8.19 -23.09 5.15
C THR A 310 -9.02 -23.52 6.37
N LYS A 311 -10.34 -23.64 6.19
CA LYS A 311 -11.24 -24.12 7.25
C LYS A 311 -10.79 -25.48 7.81
N ASP A 312 -10.51 -26.45 6.93
CA ASP A 312 -10.15 -27.81 7.32
C ASP A 312 -8.78 -27.87 7.98
N PHE A 313 -7.81 -27.10 7.45
CA PHE A 313 -6.50 -26.96 8.09
C PHE A 313 -6.66 -26.44 9.53
N LEU A 314 -7.45 -25.38 9.73
CA LEU A 314 -7.65 -24.78 11.05
C LEU A 314 -8.38 -25.73 12.00
N LEU A 315 -9.33 -26.53 11.52
CA LEU A 315 -9.99 -27.56 12.33
C LEU A 315 -9.01 -28.59 12.90
N GLU A 316 -7.98 -28.98 12.12
CA GLU A 316 -6.93 -29.91 12.56
C GLU A 316 -5.79 -29.23 13.33
N ASN A 317 -5.52 -27.95 13.06
CA ASN A 317 -4.31 -27.24 13.52
C ASN A 317 -4.58 -26.14 14.56
N THR A 318 -5.75 -26.13 15.19
CA THR A 318 -6.06 -25.19 16.27
C THR A 318 -6.54 -25.90 17.54
N LEU A 319 -6.18 -25.34 18.69
CA LEU A 319 -6.56 -25.80 20.03
C LEU A 319 -7.05 -24.61 20.85
N PRO A 320 -7.81 -24.84 21.94
CA PRO A 320 -8.22 -23.78 22.84
C PRO A 320 -7.02 -22.98 23.35
N VAL A 321 -7.17 -21.65 23.39
CA VAL A 321 -6.11 -20.70 23.78
C VAL A 321 -5.41 -21.14 25.06
N LYS A 322 -4.10 -21.37 24.95
CA LYS A 322 -3.26 -21.80 26.07
C LYS A 322 -2.82 -20.61 26.91
N ASN A 323 -2.34 -19.54 26.28
CA ASN A 323 -1.87 -18.32 26.95
C ASN A 323 -2.79 -17.15 26.65
N LYS A 324 -3.81 -16.91 27.47
CA LYS A 324 -4.77 -15.82 27.23
C LYS A 324 -4.12 -14.44 27.29
N ASN A 325 -4.08 -13.76 26.13
CA ASN A 325 -3.64 -12.37 25.98
C ASN A 325 -4.29 -11.75 24.74
N GLU A 326 -4.05 -10.45 24.48
CA GLU A 326 -4.69 -9.73 23.37
C GLU A 326 -4.45 -10.38 22.00
N PHE A 327 -3.25 -10.90 21.74
CA PHE A 327 -2.89 -11.49 20.45
C PHE A 327 -3.44 -12.91 20.28
N THR A 328 -3.38 -13.75 21.31
CA THR A 328 -3.85 -15.14 21.23
C THR A 328 -5.38 -15.24 21.26
N VAL A 329 -6.04 -14.33 21.99
CA VAL A 329 -7.50 -14.19 21.95
C VAL A 329 -7.95 -13.73 20.58
N GLU A 330 -7.28 -12.75 19.98
CA GLU A 330 -7.59 -12.28 18.63
C GLU A 330 -7.32 -13.37 17.58
N LEU A 331 -6.20 -14.09 17.69
CA LEU A 331 -5.86 -15.21 16.81
C LEU A 331 -6.93 -16.32 16.87
N SER A 332 -7.38 -16.69 18.07
CA SER A 332 -8.47 -17.65 18.26
C SER A 332 -9.78 -17.14 17.69
N ARG A 333 -10.11 -15.86 17.91
CA ARG A 333 -11.32 -15.24 17.37
C ARG A 333 -11.36 -15.29 15.84
N GLN A 334 -10.25 -14.92 15.18
CA GLN A 334 -10.14 -14.96 13.72
C GLN A 334 -10.25 -16.39 13.18
N THR A 335 -9.62 -17.34 13.88
CA THR A 335 -9.74 -18.78 13.57
C THR A 335 -11.19 -19.24 13.68
N ASP A 336 -11.86 -18.94 14.79
CA ASP A 336 -13.26 -19.31 15.04
C ASP A 336 -14.19 -18.70 13.98
N ILE A 337 -13.88 -17.51 13.47
CA ILE A 337 -14.65 -16.88 12.39
C ILE A 337 -14.54 -17.65 11.09
N ILE A 338 -13.35 -18.11 10.73
CA ILE A 338 -13.13 -18.91 9.52
C ILE A 338 -13.79 -20.27 9.64
N ILE A 339 -13.62 -20.94 10.79
CA ILE A 339 -14.20 -22.25 11.06
C ILE A 339 -15.73 -22.21 11.01
N ASN A 340 -16.33 -21.21 11.67
CA ASN A 340 -17.78 -21.07 11.78
C ASN A 340 -18.40 -20.19 10.68
N ARG A 341 -17.66 -19.90 9.60
CA ARG A 341 -18.13 -19.02 8.53
C ARG A 341 -19.36 -19.60 7.85
N GLU A 342 -20.39 -18.78 7.75
CA GLU A 342 -21.63 -19.06 7.05
C GLU A 342 -21.92 -17.91 6.09
N ILE A 343 -22.04 -18.23 4.80
CA ILE A 343 -22.41 -17.28 3.75
C ILE A 343 -23.83 -17.60 3.28
N GLU A 344 -24.81 -16.85 3.80
CA GLU A 344 -26.21 -16.98 3.46
C GLU A 344 -26.52 -16.27 2.12
N LYS A 345 -26.93 -17.03 1.11
CA LYS A 345 -27.36 -16.51 -0.20
C LYS A 345 -28.84 -16.13 -0.17
N ILE A 346 -29.13 -14.83 -0.02
CA ILE A 346 -30.50 -14.31 -0.04
C ILE A 346 -30.90 -14.01 -1.48
N GLN A 347 -31.74 -14.87 -2.05
CA GLN A 347 -32.35 -14.64 -3.36
C GLN A 347 -33.34 -13.47 -3.29
N VAL A 348 -33.15 -12.49 -4.16
CA VAL A 348 -34.06 -11.36 -4.34
C VAL A 348 -34.74 -11.48 -5.71
N ASP A 349 -36.03 -11.14 -5.77
CA ASP A 349 -36.78 -11.15 -7.02
C ASP A 349 -36.27 -10.04 -7.95
N GLY A 350 -35.73 -10.47 -9.11
CA GLY A 350 -35.22 -9.59 -10.16
C GLY A 350 -36.20 -9.39 -11.30
N VAL A 351 -36.01 -8.31 -12.07
CA VAL A 351 -36.84 -8.01 -13.26
C VAL A 351 -36.47 -8.90 -14.46
N ILE A 352 -35.20 -9.33 -14.51
CA ILE A 352 -34.66 -10.16 -15.60
C ILE A 352 -34.20 -11.52 -15.05
N ARG A 353 -34.30 -12.54 -15.90
CA ARG A 353 -33.81 -13.91 -15.64
C ARG A 353 -32.39 -14.10 -16.18
N TRP A 354 -31.70 -15.18 -15.79
CA TRP A 354 -30.36 -15.52 -16.29
C TRP A 354 -30.28 -15.52 -17.83
N ALA A 355 -31.26 -16.11 -18.50
CA ALA A 355 -31.30 -16.18 -19.97
C ALA A 355 -31.37 -14.79 -20.65
N GLU A 356 -32.05 -13.82 -20.04
CA GLU A 356 -32.11 -12.43 -20.55
C GLU A 356 -30.78 -11.71 -20.30
N TYR A 357 -30.16 -11.93 -19.14
CA TYR A 357 -28.85 -11.39 -18.80
C TYR A 357 -27.75 -11.90 -19.75
N LYS A 358 -27.73 -13.21 -20.04
CA LYS A 358 -26.80 -13.80 -21.02
C LYS A 358 -27.00 -13.21 -22.42
N LYS A 359 -28.26 -13.11 -22.89
CA LYS A 359 -28.58 -12.48 -24.18
C LYS A 359 -28.09 -11.04 -24.26
N PHE A 360 -28.24 -10.28 -23.18
CA PHE A 360 -27.72 -8.92 -23.08
C PHE A 360 -26.19 -8.89 -23.20
N LYS A 361 -25.47 -9.69 -22.40
CA LYS A 361 -23.99 -9.75 -22.43
C LYS A 361 -23.47 -10.14 -23.81
N ASN A 362 -24.09 -11.15 -24.44
CA ASN A 362 -23.75 -11.56 -25.80
C ASN A 362 -24.01 -10.47 -26.83
N ALA A 363 -25.12 -9.73 -26.71
CA ALA A 363 -25.41 -8.61 -27.61
C ALA A 363 -24.37 -7.49 -27.48
N VAL A 364 -23.96 -7.13 -26.26
CA VAL A 364 -22.88 -6.16 -26.04
C VAL A 364 -21.55 -6.67 -26.61
N ARG A 365 -21.21 -7.96 -26.42
CA ARG A 365 -20.00 -8.56 -26.98
C ARG A 365 -19.98 -8.54 -28.50
N LEU A 366 -21.11 -8.80 -29.15
CA LEU A 366 -21.25 -8.72 -30.61
C LEU A 366 -21.02 -7.29 -31.12
N ILE A 367 -21.63 -6.29 -30.48
CA ILE A 367 -21.42 -4.88 -30.84
C ILE A 367 -19.94 -4.49 -30.66
N ARG A 368 -19.28 -4.97 -29.60
CA ARG A 368 -17.86 -4.73 -29.37
C ARG A 368 -16.96 -5.38 -30.43
N SER A 369 -17.34 -6.55 -30.93
CA SER A 369 -16.50 -7.34 -31.85
C SER A 369 -16.67 -6.92 -33.32
N ASP A 370 -17.57 -5.99 -33.60
CA ASP A 370 -17.86 -5.50 -34.95
C ASP A 370 -16.90 -4.37 -35.38
N GLU A 371 -16.85 -4.09 -36.69
CA GLU A 371 -16.00 -3.05 -37.29
C GLU A 371 -16.61 -1.64 -37.14
N LEU A 372 -16.98 -1.28 -35.91
CA LEU A 372 -17.38 0.08 -35.57
C LEU A 372 -16.16 0.96 -35.31
N ASP A 373 -16.29 2.27 -35.55
CA ASP A 373 -15.30 3.22 -35.09
C ASP A 373 -15.23 3.24 -33.55
N ASP A 374 -14.04 3.47 -33.01
CA ASP A 374 -13.78 3.35 -31.58
C ASP A 374 -14.68 4.27 -30.74
N VAL A 375 -15.11 5.42 -31.28
CA VAL A 375 -15.96 6.40 -30.59
C VAL A 375 -17.36 5.84 -30.42
N THR A 376 -18.03 5.49 -31.52
CA THR A 376 -19.37 4.91 -31.51
C THR A 376 -19.41 3.63 -30.67
N ARG A 377 -18.39 2.78 -30.81
CA ARG A 377 -18.27 1.55 -30.02
C ARG A 377 -18.12 1.84 -28.54
N SER A 378 -17.35 2.85 -28.15
CA SER A 378 -17.17 3.29 -26.76
C SER A 378 -18.44 3.85 -26.11
N GLU A 379 -19.21 4.61 -26.89
CA GLU A 379 -20.46 5.27 -26.45
C GLU A 379 -21.59 4.27 -26.27
N ILE A 380 -21.45 3.07 -26.82
CA ILE A 380 -22.43 1.99 -26.66
C ILE A 380 -21.99 0.98 -25.61
N VAL A 381 -20.80 0.38 -25.76
CA VAL A 381 -20.38 -0.77 -24.95
C VAL A 381 -20.22 -0.40 -23.48
N ILE A 382 -19.53 0.70 -23.18
CA ILE A 382 -19.27 1.10 -21.79
C ILE A 382 -20.56 1.50 -21.06
N PRO A 383 -21.41 2.42 -21.60
CA PRO A 383 -22.61 2.82 -20.87
C PRO A 383 -23.62 1.68 -20.73
N ALA A 384 -23.80 0.83 -21.74
CA ALA A 384 -24.67 -0.33 -21.64
C ALA A 384 -24.24 -1.27 -20.50
N TYR A 385 -22.95 -1.57 -20.44
CA TYR A 385 -22.40 -2.47 -19.44
C TYR A 385 -22.44 -1.85 -18.02
N ALA A 386 -22.09 -0.57 -17.89
CA ALA A 386 -22.16 0.17 -16.64
C ALA A 386 -23.60 0.24 -16.09
N LEU A 387 -24.58 0.55 -16.95
CA LEU A 387 -26.00 0.56 -16.58
C LEU A 387 -26.48 -0.83 -16.13
N MET A 388 -26.05 -1.90 -16.79
CA MET A 388 -26.38 -3.26 -16.37
C MET A 388 -25.82 -3.55 -14.97
N LYS A 389 -24.53 -3.27 -14.72
CA LYS A 389 -23.89 -3.44 -13.40
C LYS A 389 -24.59 -2.60 -12.32
N PHE A 390 -24.97 -1.37 -12.66
CA PHE A 390 -25.73 -0.48 -11.80
C PHE A 390 -27.09 -1.08 -11.41
N PHE A 391 -27.90 -1.54 -12.38
CA PHE A 391 -29.21 -2.14 -12.05
C PHE A 391 -29.11 -3.46 -11.29
N MET A 392 -28.06 -4.24 -11.53
CA MET A 392 -27.83 -5.46 -10.74
C MET A 392 -27.53 -5.12 -9.28
N THR A 393 -26.81 -4.03 -8.99
CA THR A 393 -26.33 -3.73 -7.63
C THR A 393 -27.12 -2.63 -6.90
N THR A 394 -27.99 -1.88 -7.59
CA THR A 394 -28.69 -0.73 -6.99
C THR A 394 -29.70 -1.12 -5.91
N VAL A 395 -29.66 -0.37 -4.82
CA VAL A 395 -30.49 -0.58 -3.61
C VAL A 395 -31.67 0.36 -3.50
N VAL A 396 -31.75 1.40 -4.34
CA VAL A 396 -32.81 2.42 -4.29
C VAL A 396 -33.55 2.45 -5.62
N SER A 397 -34.82 2.83 -5.57
CA SER A 397 -35.62 3.03 -6.79
C SER A 397 -35.12 4.22 -7.61
N ILE A 398 -35.42 4.22 -8.90
CA ILE A 398 -34.94 5.26 -9.83
C ILE A 398 -35.50 6.63 -9.44
N LYS A 399 -36.77 6.72 -9.05
CA LYS A 399 -37.33 7.95 -8.50
C LYS A 399 -36.62 8.45 -7.25
N GLY A 400 -36.13 7.54 -6.41
CA GLY A 400 -35.35 7.89 -5.24
C GLY A 400 -34.00 8.51 -5.60
N ILE A 401 -33.39 8.02 -6.68
CA ILE A 401 -32.12 8.50 -7.21
C ILE A 401 -32.30 9.87 -7.90
N GLU A 402 -33.28 10.00 -8.80
CA GLU A 402 -33.66 11.27 -9.43
C GLU A 402 -33.89 12.36 -8.36
N LYS A 403 -34.61 12.02 -7.29
CA LYS A 403 -34.84 12.94 -6.16
C LYS A 403 -33.54 13.31 -5.43
N ALA A 404 -32.65 12.36 -5.18
CA ALA A 404 -31.39 12.63 -4.50
C ALA A 404 -30.46 13.54 -5.33
N ILE A 405 -30.51 13.42 -6.67
CA ILE A 405 -29.81 14.31 -7.61
C ILE A 405 -30.41 15.72 -7.56
N VAL A 406 -31.74 15.85 -7.65
CA VAL A 406 -32.43 17.16 -7.59
C VAL A 406 -32.21 17.87 -6.26
N ASP A 407 -32.18 17.13 -5.15
CA ASP A 407 -31.91 17.66 -3.81
C ASP A 407 -30.42 18.08 -3.63
N GLY A 408 -29.57 17.92 -4.64
CA GLY A 408 -28.14 18.27 -4.60
C GLY A 408 -27.30 17.40 -3.68
N LYS A 409 -27.85 16.28 -3.21
CA LYS A 409 -27.20 15.39 -2.23
C LYS A 409 -26.19 14.46 -2.87
N ILE A 410 -26.30 14.26 -4.18
CA ILE A 410 -25.44 13.37 -4.95
C ILE A 410 -25.19 13.98 -6.32
N GLN A 411 -23.93 14.07 -6.73
CA GLN A 411 -23.54 14.32 -8.12
C GLN A 411 -23.37 12.96 -8.82
N VAL A 412 -24.48 12.35 -9.23
CA VAL A 412 -24.50 11.09 -9.99
C VAL A 412 -25.10 11.34 -11.37
N TYR A 413 -24.61 10.62 -12.40
CA TYR A 413 -25.23 10.64 -13.72
C TYR A 413 -26.62 9.99 -13.67
N ASP A 414 -27.62 10.67 -14.23
CA ASP A 414 -28.99 10.16 -14.25
C ASP A 414 -29.11 8.93 -15.19
N PRO A 415 -29.48 7.74 -14.66
CA PRO A 415 -29.60 6.52 -15.46
C PRO A 415 -30.64 6.62 -16.57
N VAL A 416 -31.68 7.46 -16.40
CA VAL A 416 -32.72 7.67 -17.43
C VAL A 416 -32.12 8.39 -18.63
N THR A 417 -31.42 9.50 -18.37
CA THR A 417 -30.72 10.28 -19.40
C THR A 417 -29.68 9.44 -20.16
N GLN A 418 -28.97 8.55 -19.46
CA GLN A 418 -27.99 7.63 -20.08
C GLN A 418 -28.65 6.63 -21.03
N ILE A 419 -29.75 6.00 -20.63
CA ILE A 419 -30.49 5.06 -21.49
C ILE A 419 -31.05 5.78 -22.72
N ASP A 420 -31.57 7.00 -22.57
CA ASP A 420 -32.09 7.78 -23.70
C ASP A 420 -30.99 8.17 -24.70
N THR A 421 -29.79 8.47 -24.21
CA THR A 421 -28.61 8.75 -25.04
C THR A 421 -28.14 7.48 -25.76
N LEU A 422 -28.07 6.36 -25.04
CA LEU A 422 -27.74 5.05 -25.59
C LEU A 422 -28.75 4.65 -26.69
N ARG A 423 -30.05 4.87 -26.46
CA ARG A 423 -31.11 4.57 -27.43
C ARG A 423 -30.92 5.35 -28.73
N LYS A 424 -30.62 6.65 -28.64
CA LYS A 424 -30.35 7.48 -29.82
C LYS A 424 -29.15 6.96 -30.61
N THR A 425 -28.07 6.61 -29.92
CA THR A 425 -26.83 6.08 -30.51
C THR A 425 -27.04 4.71 -31.16
N MET A 426 -27.93 3.88 -30.61
CA MET A 426 -28.26 2.58 -31.19
C MET A 426 -29.13 2.64 -32.45
N LEU A 427 -29.82 3.76 -32.71
CA LEU A 427 -30.58 3.94 -33.95
C LEU A 427 -29.68 4.13 -35.18
N SER A 428 -28.43 4.57 -34.97
CA SER A 428 -27.43 4.73 -36.03
C SER A 428 -26.57 3.49 -36.27
N LEU A 429 -26.87 2.36 -35.62
CA LEU A 429 -26.12 1.12 -35.82
C LEU A 429 -26.38 0.52 -37.21
N PRO A 430 -25.36 -0.09 -37.83
CA PRO A 430 -25.50 -0.90 -39.04
C PRO A 430 -26.57 -2.00 -38.91
N ASP A 431 -27.15 -2.43 -40.04
CA ASP A 431 -28.25 -3.42 -40.05
C ASP A 431 -27.87 -4.76 -39.37
N ASN A 432 -26.62 -5.20 -39.50
CA ASN A 432 -26.08 -6.39 -38.83
C ASN A 432 -26.12 -6.29 -37.29
N LEU A 433 -26.11 -5.07 -36.74
CA LEU A 433 -26.14 -4.80 -35.30
C LEU A 433 -27.51 -4.32 -34.79
N SER A 434 -28.52 -4.19 -35.67
CA SER A 434 -29.88 -3.76 -35.29
C SER A 434 -30.52 -4.70 -34.25
N VAL A 435 -30.32 -6.01 -34.40
CA VAL A 435 -30.87 -7.01 -33.46
C VAL A 435 -30.15 -6.96 -32.10
N PRO A 436 -28.80 -7.03 -32.03
CA PRO A 436 -28.06 -6.79 -30.79
C PRO A 436 -28.44 -5.48 -30.10
N GLY A 437 -28.52 -4.36 -30.84
CA GLY A 437 -28.91 -3.07 -30.28
C GLY A 437 -30.30 -3.10 -29.63
N LYS A 438 -31.30 -3.69 -30.30
CA LYS A 438 -32.65 -3.87 -29.74
C LYS A 438 -32.68 -4.72 -28.48
N ILE A 439 -31.86 -5.76 -28.40
CA ILE A 439 -31.76 -6.60 -27.19
C ILE A 439 -31.26 -5.74 -26.02
N VAL A 440 -30.19 -4.96 -26.24
CA VAL A 440 -29.61 -4.09 -25.20
C VAL A 440 -30.62 -3.04 -24.73
N THR A 441 -31.26 -2.30 -25.65
CA THR A 441 -32.25 -1.27 -25.25
C THR A 441 -33.44 -1.87 -24.53
N ASN A 442 -34.02 -2.96 -25.04
CA ASN A 442 -35.24 -3.54 -24.47
C ASN A 442 -35.00 -4.09 -23.06
N THR A 443 -33.83 -4.70 -22.82
CA THR A 443 -33.47 -5.20 -21.48
C THR A 443 -33.29 -4.05 -20.49
N LEU A 444 -32.60 -2.96 -20.87
CA LEU A 444 -32.44 -1.79 -20.01
C LEU A 444 -33.77 -1.07 -19.77
N ASP A 445 -34.64 -0.97 -20.77
CA ASP A 445 -35.99 -0.40 -20.63
C ASP A 445 -36.88 -1.26 -19.74
N LYS A 446 -36.68 -2.58 -19.72
CA LYS A 446 -37.38 -3.44 -18.77
C LYS A 446 -36.92 -3.17 -17.34
N LEU A 447 -35.60 -3.04 -17.12
CA LEU A 447 -35.00 -2.75 -15.81
C LEU A 447 -35.40 -1.37 -15.27
N ILE A 448 -35.33 -0.33 -16.11
CA ILE A 448 -35.68 1.04 -15.71
C ILE A 448 -37.14 1.12 -15.25
N ASN A 449 -38.04 0.46 -15.97
CA ASN A 449 -39.47 0.46 -15.64
C ASN A 449 -39.75 -0.42 -14.41
N GLY A 450 -39.09 -1.58 -14.31
CA GLY A 450 -39.25 -2.50 -13.19
C GLY A 450 -38.79 -1.93 -11.85
N TYR A 451 -37.72 -1.11 -11.84
CA TYR A 451 -37.16 -0.50 -10.63
C TYR A 451 -37.55 0.97 -10.43
N ARG A 452 -38.52 1.49 -11.21
CA ARG A 452 -38.92 2.91 -11.18
C ARG A 452 -39.44 3.36 -9.81
N GLU A 453 -40.36 2.59 -9.23
CA GLU A 453 -41.01 2.93 -7.95
C GLU A 453 -40.30 2.32 -6.75
N ASN A 454 -39.87 1.05 -6.86
CA ASN A 454 -39.31 0.27 -5.75
C ASN A 454 -38.07 -0.52 -6.21
N SER A 455 -37.07 -0.66 -5.32
CA SER A 455 -36.01 -1.66 -5.47
C SER A 455 -36.28 -2.82 -4.50
N PRO A 456 -36.34 -4.07 -4.98
CA PRO A 456 -36.50 -5.26 -4.12
C PRO A 456 -35.43 -5.39 -3.04
N LYS A 457 -34.18 -4.97 -3.33
CA LYS A 457 -33.08 -4.99 -2.36
C LYS A 457 -33.30 -4.01 -1.19
N THR A 458 -34.05 -2.92 -1.38
CA THR A 458 -34.37 -1.96 -0.31
C THR A 458 -35.09 -2.64 0.85
N GLU A 459 -36.11 -3.45 0.56
CA GLU A 459 -36.91 -4.10 1.61
C GLU A 459 -36.08 -5.17 2.35
N CYS A 460 -35.21 -5.89 1.65
CA CYS A 460 -34.27 -6.81 2.28
C CYS A 460 -33.34 -6.10 3.27
N ILE A 461 -32.82 -4.93 2.89
CA ILE A 461 -32.00 -4.10 3.79
C ILE A 461 -32.79 -3.63 5.01
N ARG A 462 -34.03 -3.14 4.83
CA ARG A 462 -34.90 -2.74 5.96
C ARG A 462 -35.13 -3.90 6.92
N ARG A 463 -35.45 -5.08 6.37
CA ARG A 463 -35.66 -6.30 7.15
C ARG A 463 -34.40 -6.67 7.95
N PHE A 464 -33.24 -6.68 7.30
CA PHE A 464 -31.95 -6.96 7.94
C PHE A 464 -31.65 -6.00 9.11
N ILE A 465 -31.86 -4.69 8.92
CA ILE A 465 -31.68 -3.69 9.98
C ILE A 465 -32.66 -3.92 11.14
N ARG A 466 -33.92 -4.21 10.83
CA ARG A 466 -34.98 -4.42 11.82
C ARG A 466 -34.77 -5.67 12.67
N GLU A 467 -34.33 -6.76 12.07
CA GLU A 467 -34.16 -8.05 12.74
C GLU A 467 -32.89 -8.08 13.60
N ASN A 468 -31.87 -7.32 13.23
CA ASN A 468 -30.55 -7.36 13.86
C ASN A 468 -30.25 -6.08 14.68
N ARG A 469 -31.26 -5.47 15.30
CA ARG A 469 -31.14 -4.15 15.99
C ARG A 469 -30.06 -4.09 17.05
N ARG A 470 -29.82 -5.18 17.79
CA ARG A 470 -28.84 -5.24 18.89
C ARG A 470 -27.42 -5.53 18.42
N ASN A 471 -27.27 -6.03 17.20
CA ASN A 471 -25.99 -6.46 16.65
C ASN A 471 -25.15 -5.27 16.16
N LYS A 472 -23.84 -5.40 16.22
CA LYS A 472 -22.93 -4.58 15.42
C LYS A 472 -22.91 -5.10 13.99
N LYS A 473 -23.26 -4.25 13.02
CA LYS A 473 -23.53 -4.66 11.64
C LYS A 473 -22.75 -3.84 10.64
N ALA A 474 -22.41 -4.44 9.51
CA ALA A 474 -21.95 -3.72 8.33
C ALA A 474 -22.84 -4.01 7.11
N ILE A 475 -23.08 -3.01 6.28
CA ILE A 475 -23.63 -3.15 4.93
C ILE A 475 -22.55 -2.74 3.94
N ILE A 476 -22.16 -3.67 3.07
CA ILE A 476 -21.13 -3.46 2.04
C ILE A 476 -21.82 -3.22 0.70
N VAL A 477 -21.50 -2.08 0.07
CA VAL A 477 -22.06 -1.66 -1.23
C VAL A 477 -20.95 -1.55 -2.28
N PRO A 478 -21.27 -1.62 -3.59
CA PRO A 478 -20.24 -1.52 -4.64
C PRO A 478 -19.50 -0.18 -4.65
N LYS A 479 -20.21 0.94 -4.47
CA LYS A 479 -19.65 2.29 -4.68
C LYS A 479 -20.00 3.26 -3.54
N PRO A 480 -19.13 4.25 -3.26
CA PRO A 480 -19.36 5.23 -2.19
C PRO A 480 -20.65 6.06 -2.35
N ASN A 481 -21.06 6.38 -3.58
CA ASN A 481 -22.30 7.11 -3.87
C ASN A 481 -23.55 6.38 -3.34
N GLN A 482 -23.54 5.04 -3.29
CA GLN A 482 -24.65 4.24 -2.74
C GLN A 482 -24.73 4.30 -1.22
N VAL A 483 -23.63 4.59 -0.53
CA VAL A 483 -23.62 4.74 0.94
C VAL A 483 -24.57 5.86 1.35
N GLU A 484 -24.46 7.03 0.71
CA GLU A 484 -25.33 8.18 0.96
C GLU A 484 -26.78 7.92 0.55
N LEU A 485 -27.02 7.17 -0.53
CA LEU A 485 -28.37 6.77 -0.93
C LEU A 485 -29.06 5.93 0.15
N ILE A 486 -28.38 4.92 0.68
CA ILE A 486 -28.94 4.09 1.75
C ILE A 486 -29.14 4.93 3.01
N TRP A 487 -28.19 5.77 3.38
CA TRP A 487 -28.35 6.61 4.57
C TRP A 487 -29.52 7.60 4.45
N ASN A 488 -29.74 8.20 3.29
CA ASN A 488 -30.90 9.07 3.04
C ASN A 488 -32.23 8.33 3.21
N TYR A 489 -32.23 7.02 2.94
CA TYR A 489 -33.38 6.16 3.16
C TYR A 489 -33.53 5.80 4.65
N VAL A 490 -32.47 5.25 5.25
CA VAL A 490 -32.45 4.73 6.62
C VAL A 490 -32.67 5.83 7.66
N SER A 491 -32.12 7.03 7.44
CA SER A 491 -32.21 8.16 8.40
C SER A 491 -33.63 8.70 8.56
N LYS A 492 -34.56 8.38 7.66
CA LYS A 492 -35.98 8.74 7.81
C LYS A 492 -36.69 7.86 8.83
N GLU A 493 -36.22 6.64 9.00
CA GLU A 493 -36.86 5.61 9.84
C GLU A 493 -36.11 5.37 11.15
N TYR A 494 -34.81 5.70 11.19
CA TYR A 494 -33.93 5.35 12.30
C TYR A 494 -32.92 6.46 12.60
N ASN A 495 -32.54 6.61 13.88
CA ASN A 495 -31.45 7.48 14.31
C ASN A 495 -30.10 6.81 14.02
N ARG A 496 -29.19 7.50 13.30
CA ARG A 496 -27.88 6.97 12.89
C ARG A 496 -27.05 6.50 14.09
N ASP A 497 -27.01 7.28 15.17
CA ASP A 497 -26.15 7.00 16.32
C ASP A 497 -26.62 5.81 17.18
N ALA A 498 -27.85 5.35 16.98
CA ALA A 498 -28.46 4.30 17.78
C ALA A 498 -28.45 2.91 17.10
N LEU A 499 -27.94 2.81 15.87
CA LEU A 499 -28.15 1.63 15.00
C LEU A 499 -27.03 0.58 15.03
N ASN A 500 -25.86 0.87 15.63
CA ASN A 500 -24.64 0.04 15.54
C ASN A 500 -24.45 -0.51 14.11
N LEU A 501 -24.48 0.39 13.13
CA LEU A 501 -24.52 0.08 11.70
C LEU A 501 -23.47 0.91 10.96
N ASP A 502 -22.53 0.23 10.34
CA ASP A 502 -21.61 0.83 9.37
C ASP A 502 -22.11 0.52 7.95
N ILE A 503 -22.09 1.52 7.06
CA ILE A 503 -22.38 1.36 5.64
C ILE A 503 -21.15 1.84 4.89
N VAL A 504 -20.50 0.96 4.15
CA VAL A 504 -19.22 1.25 3.49
C VAL A 504 -19.19 0.65 2.09
N SER A 505 -18.48 1.32 1.18
CA SER A 505 -18.18 0.74 -0.12
C SER A 505 -17.15 -0.38 0.00
N VAL A 506 -17.18 -1.33 -0.93
CA VAL A 506 -16.22 -2.46 -0.99
C VAL A 506 -14.77 -1.98 -0.94
N ASN A 507 -14.43 -0.89 -1.64
CA ASN A 507 -13.09 -0.30 -1.67
C ASN A 507 -12.63 0.35 -0.34
N ARG A 508 -13.55 0.58 0.59
CA ARG A 508 -13.30 1.26 1.88
C ARG A 508 -13.59 0.34 3.07
N PHE A 509 -13.88 -0.92 2.81
CA PHE A 509 -14.14 -1.88 3.87
C PHE A 509 -12.83 -2.24 4.58
N ASP A 510 -12.86 -2.21 5.90
CA ASP A 510 -11.72 -2.54 6.75
C ASP A 510 -11.95 -3.91 7.38
N ASN A 511 -11.22 -4.92 6.87
CA ASN A 511 -11.34 -6.30 7.31
C ASN A 511 -10.89 -6.52 8.77
N SER A 512 -10.18 -5.55 9.36
CA SER A 512 -9.79 -5.61 10.78
C SER A 512 -10.92 -5.27 11.75
N ARG A 513 -12.03 -4.68 11.27
CA ARG A 513 -13.17 -4.34 12.12
C ARG A 513 -14.03 -5.56 12.43
N GLU A 514 -14.53 -5.61 13.65
CA GLU A 514 -15.42 -6.67 14.10
C GLU A 514 -16.90 -6.33 13.88
N TYR A 515 -17.66 -7.29 13.36
CA TYR A 515 -19.12 -7.21 13.25
C TYR A 515 -19.75 -8.55 13.64
N ASP A 516 -20.95 -8.49 14.22
CA ASP A 516 -21.73 -9.71 14.46
C ASP A 516 -22.36 -10.23 13.15
N LYS A 517 -22.70 -9.32 12.23
CA LYS A 517 -23.31 -9.64 10.93
C LYS A 517 -22.88 -8.67 9.84
N ILE A 518 -22.61 -9.22 8.65
CA ILE A 518 -22.31 -8.44 7.45
C ILE A 518 -23.38 -8.73 6.39
N LEU A 519 -23.87 -7.68 5.74
CA LEU A 519 -24.75 -7.78 4.57
C LEU A 519 -24.03 -7.23 3.34
N VAL A 520 -23.83 -8.05 2.32
CA VAL A 520 -23.23 -7.64 1.04
C VAL A 520 -24.32 -7.45 -0.01
N VAL A 521 -24.25 -6.34 -0.74
CA VAL A 521 -25.26 -5.98 -1.74
C VAL A 521 -24.78 -6.32 -3.15
N GLY A 522 -25.28 -7.42 -3.69
CA GLY A 522 -25.00 -7.87 -5.06
C GLY A 522 -23.69 -8.64 -5.21
N ASN A 523 -23.43 -9.12 -6.43
CA ASN A 523 -22.15 -9.74 -6.79
C ASN A 523 -21.12 -8.63 -7.07
N LEU A 524 -20.22 -8.39 -6.11
CA LEU A 524 -19.26 -7.27 -6.15
C LEU A 524 -17.97 -7.66 -6.89
N ASP A 525 -17.10 -6.66 -7.14
CA ASP A 525 -15.71 -6.96 -7.48
C ASP A 525 -15.00 -7.38 -6.19
N TRP A 526 -14.59 -8.65 -6.14
CA TRP A 526 -14.01 -9.28 -4.97
C TRP A 526 -12.49 -9.06 -4.86
N SER A 527 -11.87 -8.36 -5.81
CA SER A 527 -10.42 -8.08 -5.78
C SER A 527 -9.97 -7.27 -4.57
N ARG A 528 -10.87 -6.48 -3.97
CA ARG A 528 -10.58 -5.61 -2.80
C ARG A 528 -11.24 -6.05 -1.51
N PHE A 529 -12.14 -7.02 -1.61
CA PHE A 529 -12.86 -7.60 -0.49
C PHE A 529 -13.13 -9.05 -0.83
N ASP A 530 -12.40 -9.95 -0.21
CA ASP A 530 -12.65 -11.38 -0.36
C ASP A 530 -13.71 -11.82 0.66
N ILE A 531 -14.94 -11.99 0.17
CA ILE A 531 -16.05 -12.50 0.99
C ILE A 531 -15.78 -13.91 1.52
N PHE A 532 -15.03 -14.73 0.79
CA PHE A 532 -14.76 -16.12 1.14
C PHE A 532 -13.67 -16.23 2.20
N ASN A 533 -12.85 -15.21 2.40
CA ASN A 533 -11.76 -15.16 3.41
C ASN A 533 -11.90 -14.01 4.43
N CYS A 534 -13.04 -13.32 4.46
CA CYS A 534 -13.34 -12.24 5.40
C CYS A 534 -13.25 -12.67 6.89
N VAL A 535 -12.47 -11.95 7.70
CA VAL A 535 -12.27 -12.23 9.14
C VAL A 535 -13.05 -11.29 10.06
N SER A 536 -13.83 -10.37 9.49
CA SER A 536 -14.63 -9.41 10.23
C SER A 536 -15.91 -9.98 10.86
N SER A 537 -16.47 -11.05 10.28
CA SER A 537 -17.70 -11.71 10.75
C SER A 537 -17.77 -13.16 10.27
N SER A 538 -18.25 -14.06 11.12
CA SER A 538 -18.59 -15.43 10.72
C SER A 538 -19.94 -15.51 10.01
N GLN A 539 -20.81 -14.52 10.19
CA GLN A 539 -22.16 -14.51 9.65
C GLN A 539 -22.26 -13.44 8.56
N ILE A 540 -22.29 -13.88 7.30
CA ILE A 540 -22.33 -13.01 6.12
C ILE A 540 -23.56 -13.37 5.30
N SER A 541 -24.43 -12.40 5.02
CA SER A 541 -25.55 -12.57 4.09
C SER A 541 -25.27 -11.78 2.81
N ILE A 542 -25.60 -12.32 1.65
CA ILE A 542 -25.43 -11.65 0.35
C ILE A 542 -26.78 -11.54 -0.38
N LEU A 543 -27.12 -10.34 -0.85
CA LEU A 543 -28.35 -10.07 -1.60
C LEU A 543 -28.11 -10.24 -3.10
N LEU A 544 -28.69 -11.28 -3.70
CA LEU A 544 -28.44 -11.64 -5.09
C LEU A 544 -29.75 -11.71 -5.89
N TYR A 545 -29.81 -10.99 -7.01
CA TYR A 545 -30.73 -11.33 -8.08
C TYR A 545 -30.32 -12.65 -8.74
N GLU A 546 -31.25 -13.27 -9.48
CA GLU A 546 -30.99 -14.58 -10.12
C GLU A 546 -29.71 -14.59 -10.97
N PRO A 547 -29.43 -13.60 -11.85
CA PRO A 547 -28.17 -13.60 -12.59
C PRO A 547 -26.93 -13.47 -11.71
N GLU A 548 -26.99 -12.65 -10.67
CA GLU A 548 -25.88 -12.47 -9.73
C GLU A 548 -25.60 -13.77 -8.95
N ARG A 549 -26.65 -14.53 -8.62
CA ARG A 549 -26.51 -15.82 -7.94
C ARG A 549 -25.81 -16.86 -8.81
N MET A 550 -26.12 -16.92 -10.11
CA MET A 550 -25.43 -17.84 -11.04
C MET A 550 -23.92 -17.55 -11.09
N MET A 551 -23.56 -16.26 -11.15
CA MET A 551 -22.16 -15.83 -11.11
C MET A 551 -21.50 -16.17 -9.76
N PHE A 552 -22.17 -15.85 -8.65
CA PHE A 552 -21.65 -16.09 -7.30
C PHE A 552 -21.46 -17.58 -7.00
N ASP A 553 -22.39 -18.44 -7.41
CA ASP A 553 -22.29 -19.89 -7.22
C ASP A 553 -21.08 -20.46 -7.98
N SER A 554 -20.75 -19.95 -9.17
CA SER A 554 -19.53 -20.31 -9.89
C SER A 554 -18.27 -19.88 -9.15
N MET A 555 -18.24 -18.66 -8.59
CA MET A 555 -17.12 -18.18 -7.79
C MET A 555 -16.90 -19.00 -6.52
N SER A 556 -17.99 -19.34 -5.83
CA SER A 556 -17.96 -20.18 -4.64
C SER A 556 -17.34 -21.55 -4.93
N ARG A 557 -17.62 -22.13 -6.12
CA ARG A 557 -16.99 -23.38 -6.55
C ARG A 557 -15.50 -23.23 -6.85
N ARG A 558 -15.10 -22.18 -7.58
CA ARG A 558 -13.68 -21.91 -7.83
C ARG A 558 -12.91 -21.73 -6.52
N ASN A 559 -13.50 -21.06 -5.53
CA ASN A 559 -12.91 -20.92 -4.20
C ASN A 559 -12.79 -22.27 -3.47
N ALA A 560 -13.82 -23.12 -3.55
CA ALA A 560 -13.76 -24.47 -2.99
C ALA A 560 -12.68 -25.33 -3.67
N GLU A 561 -12.54 -25.27 -4.99
CA GLU A 561 -11.46 -25.95 -5.73
C GLU A 561 -10.07 -25.47 -5.30
N ILE A 562 -9.91 -24.17 -5.05
CA ILE A 562 -8.65 -23.60 -4.56
C ILE A 562 -8.35 -24.10 -3.13
N ASN A 563 -9.34 -24.13 -2.24
CA ASN A 563 -9.21 -24.69 -0.90
C ASN A 563 -8.85 -26.19 -0.94
N HIS A 564 -9.47 -26.95 -1.84
CA HIS A 564 -9.12 -28.34 -2.07
C HIS A 564 -7.66 -28.49 -2.48
N LEU A 565 -7.18 -27.67 -3.42
CA LEU A 565 -5.78 -27.69 -3.83
C LEU A 565 -4.82 -27.33 -2.67
N PHE A 566 -5.20 -26.37 -1.82
CA PHE A 566 -4.43 -26.04 -0.61
C PHE A 566 -4.36 -27.23 0.36
N ASN A 567 -5.49 -27.85 0.64
CA ASN A 567 -5.59 -28.97 1.57
C ASN A 567 -4.84 -30.21 1.04
N GLU A 568 -4.96 -30.51 -0.25
CA GLU A 568 -4.22 -31.58 -0.91
C GLU A 568 -2.70 -31.39 -0.77
N ARG A 569 -2.19 -30.18 -1.07
CA ARG A 569 -0.76 -29.86 -0.95
C ARG A 569 -0.25 -29.88 0.49
N GLN A 570 -1.12 -29.59 1.45
CA GLN A 570 -0.82 -29.64 2.88
C GLN A 570 -1.06 -31.03 3.51
N LYS A 571 -1.60 -31.98 2.73
CA LYS A 571 -1.99 -33.33 3.19
C LYS A 571 -3.04 -33.32 4.31
N ILE A 572 -3.95 -32.35 4.27
CA ILE A 572 -5.11 -32.26 5.15
C ILE A 572 -6.23 -33.15 4.58
N PHE A 573 -6.90 -33.91 5.45
CA PHE A 573 -8.01 -34.76 5.02
C PHE A 573 -9.30 -33.93 5.02
N GLU A 574 -9.96 -33.89 3.86
CA GLU A 574 -11.27 -33.26 3.76
C GLU A 574 -12.36 -34.32 3.98
N ASP A 575 -13.31 -34.02 4.86
CA ASP A 575 -14.63 -34.67 4.79
C ASP A 575 -15.31 -34.12 3.53
N LEU A 576 -15.08 -34.79 2.39
CA LEU A 576 -15.68 -34.47 1.09
C LEU A 576 -17.19 -34.71 1.12
N GLU A 577 -17.93 -33.87 1.83
CA GLU A 577 -19.17 -33.34 1.27
C GLU A 577 -18.75 -32.16 0.39
N LEU A 578 -18.23 -32.44 -0.82
CA LEU A 578 -18.44 -31.49 -1.90
C LEU A 578 -19.94 -31.24 -1.88
N GLU A 579 -20.37 -30.11 -1.32
CA GLU A 579 -21.76 -29.71 -1.41
C GLU A 579 -22.05 -29.82 -2.90
N ASN A 580 -22.86 -30.81 -3.27
CA ASN A 580 -23.51 -30.87 -4.56
C ASN A 580 -24.44 -29.66 -4.55
N VAL A 581 -23.88 -28.46 -4.75
CA VAL A 581 -24.60 -27.18 -4.83
C VAL A 581 -25.32 -27.24 -6.16
N CYS A 582 -26.43 -27.95 -6.12
CA CYS A 582 -27.42 -28.18 -7.15
C CYS A 582 -26.85 -28.77 -8.46
N GLU A 583 -27.00 -30.08 -8.63
CA GLU A 583 -27.41 -30.67 -9.92
C GLU A 583 -28.76 -30.05 -10.32
N ASN A 584 -28.77 -28.78 -10.69
CA ASN A 584 -29.88 -28.21 -11.44
C ASN A 584 -29.47 -28.28 -12.90
N ASP A 585 -30.28 -28.95 -13.72
CA ASP A 585 -30.14 -29.04 -15.19
C ASP A 585 -30.00 -27.66 -15.90
N ALA A 586 -30.21 -26.56 -15.17
CA ALA A 586 -30.08 -25.19 -15.65
C ALA A 586 -28.69 -24.55 -15.47
N TYR A 587 -27.77 -25.16 -14.70
CA TYR A 587 -26.41 -24.64 -14.54
C TYR A 587 -25.49 -25.23 -15.61
N CYS A 588 -24.99 -24.38 -16.51
CA CYS A 588 -23.97 -24.76 -17.47
C CYS A 588 -22.68 -23.96 -17.19
N PRO A 589 -21.59 -24.62 -16.75
CA PRO A 589 -20.32 -23.95 -16.42
C PRO A 589 -19.77 -23.13 -17.59
N GLU A 590 -19.88 -23.66 -18.80
CA GLU A 590 -19.43 -23.03 -20.04
C GLU A 590 -20.16 -21.70 -20.29
N GLU A 591 -21.47 -21.65 -20.05
CA GLU A 591 -22.24 -20.42 -20.23
C GLU A 591 -21.90 -19.33 -19.21
N VAL A 592 -21.57 -19.72 -17.98
CA VAL A 592 -21.17 -18.77 -16.94
C VAL A 592 -19.75 -18.26 -17.21
N GLU A 593 -18.85 -19.14 -17.67
CA GLU A 593 -17.49 -18.80 -18.11
C GLU A 593 -17.49 -17.80 -19.28
N GLU A 594 -18.35 -17.99 -20.29
CA GLU A 594 -18.53 -17.04 -21.39
C GLU A 594 -18.86 -15.62 -20.88
N VAL A 595 -19.68 -15.52 -19.83
CA VAL A 595 -20.06 -14.25 -19.22
C VAL A 595 -18.91 -13.65 -18.41
N PHE A 596 -18.15 -14.47 -17.65
CA PHE A 596 -16.93 -14.01 -16.98
C PHE A 596 -15.92 -13.43 -17.97
N GLN A 597 -15.67 -14.12 -19.08
CA GLN A 597 -14.78 -13.63 -20.13
C GLN A 597 -15.28 -12.32 -20.75
N ALA A 598 -16.58 -12.21 -21.02
CA ALA A 598 -17.16 -10.96 -21.52
C ALA A 598 -16.95 -9.81 -20.52
N ASP A 599 -17.07 -10.08 -19.22
CA ASP A 599 -16.89 -9.11 -18.15
C ASP A 599 -15.42 -8.63 -18.07
N ASP A 600 -14.46 -9.55 -18.13
CA ASP A 600 -13.02 -9.25 -18.13
C ASP A 600 -12.58 -8.50 -19.39
N GLU A 601 -13.09 -8.88 -20.54
CA GLU A 601 -12.79 -8.21 -21.81
C GLU A 601 -13.34 -6.78 -21.83
N VAL A 602 -14.55 -6.54 -21.28
CA VAL A 602 -15.09 -5.18 -21.18
C VAL A 602 -14.30 -4.34 -20.17
N LYS A 603 -13.82 -4.94 -19.07
CA LYS A 603 -12.91 -4.27 -18.13
C LYS A 603 -11.63 -3.80 -18.83
N LYS A 604 -10.95 -4.71 -19.54
CA LYS A 604 -9.76 -4.39 -20.37
C LYS A 604 -10.06 -3.33 -21.44
N TYR A 605 -11.20 -3.46 -22.13
CA TYR A 605 -11.63 -2.51 -23.15
C TYR A 605 -11.94 -1.13 -22.57
N SER A 606 -12.51 -1.04 -21.37
CA SER A 606 -12.74 0.23 -20.69
C SER A 606 -11.42 0.96 -20.41
N ASP A 607 -10.40 0.22 -19.97
CA ASP A 607 -9.06 0.75 -19.73
C ASP A 607 -8.43 1.29 -21.03
N GLU A 608 -8.64 0.60 -22.16
CA GLU A 608 -8.18 1.01 -23.49
C GLU A 608 -8.94 2.23 -24.04
N ILE A 609 -10.26 2.27 -23.87
CA ILE A 609 -11.16 3.30 -24.39
C ILE A 609 -11.06 4.62 -23.64
N PHE A 610 -10.69 4.60 -22.36
CA PHE A 610 -10.44 5.84 -21.61
C PHE A 610 -9.48 6.78 -22.38
N MET A 611 -8.43 6.20 -22.98
CA MET A 611 -7.49 6.94 -23.83
C MET A 611 -8.18 7.60 -25.04
N ILE A 612 -9.21 6.96 -25.59
CA ILE A 612 -9.96 7.38 -26.77
C ILE A 612 -11.04 8.41 -26.42
N LYS A 613 -11.74 8.25 -25.28
CA LYS A 613 -12.73 9.23 -24.79
C LYS A 613 -12.08 10.55 -24.45
N VAL A 614 -10.91 10.52 -23.82
CA VAL A 614 -10.10 11.74 -23.61
C VAL A 614 -9.82 12.41 -24.95
N ASP A 615 -9.42 11.66 -25.97
CA ASP A 615 -9.17 12.19 -27.32
C ASP A 615 -10.40 12.84 -27.98
N ASN A 616 -11.60 12.32 -27.72
CA ASN A 616 -12.85 12.87 -28.27
C ASN A 616 -13.40 14.07 -27.48
N THR A 617 -13.26 14.08 -26.16
CA THR A 617 -13.56 15.27 -25.33
C THR A 617 -12.68 16.44 -25.76
N MET A 618 -11.40 16.20 -26.06
CA MET A 618 -10.53 17.22 -26.65
C MET A 618 -11.12 17.78 -27.96
N ARG A 619 -11.64 16.93 -28.85
CA ARG A 619 -12.22 17.33 -30.14
C ARG A 619 -13.48 18.19 -29.99
N HIS A 620 -14.33 17.92 -29.01
CA HIS A 620 -15.56 18.68 -28.77
C HIS A 620 -15.31 20.05 -28.11
N GLU A 621 -14.30 20.17 -27.24
CA GLU A 621 -13.91 21.44 -26.65
C GLU A 621 -13.05 22.32 -27.57
N TYR A 622 -12.61 21.82 -28.73
CA TYR A 622 -12.10 22.70 -29.79
C TYR A 622 -13.21 23.58 -30.39
N THR A 623 -14.49 23.20 -30.22
CA THR A 623 -15.64 23.90 -30.79
C THR A 623 -16.27 24.97 -29.87
N GLU A 624 -16.09 24.88 -28.55
CA GLU A 624 -16.54 25.91 -27.59
C GLU A 624 -15.36 26.71 -27.00
N LYS A 625 -15.44 28.04 -27.12
CA LYS A 625 -14.33 28.98 -26.86
C LYS A 625 -14.16 29.35 -25.38
N ASN A 626 -12.89 29.58 -25.01
CA ASN A 626 -12.33 30.43 -23.93
C ASN A 626 -11.89 29.80 -22.58
N SER A 627 -11.73 28.48 -22.44
CA SER A 627 -10.99 27.93 -21.29
C SER A 627 -9.47 27.95 -21.52
N PRO A 628 -8.65 28.39 -20.54
CA PRO A 628 -7.19 28.24 -20.59
C PRO A 628 -6.84 26.75 -20.74
N LYS A 629 -5.86 26.43 -21.59
CA LYS A 629 -5.41 25.06 -21.85
C LYS A 629 -4.00 24.85 -21.27
N SER A 630 -3.78 23.69 -20.67
CA SER A 630 -2.50 23.25 -20.12
C SER A 630 -1.96 22.03 -20.89
N GLU A 631 -0.63 21.97 -21.04
CA GLU A 631 0.09 20.82 -21.59
C GLU A 631 0.12 19.69 -20.54
N VAL A 632 -0.53 18.57 -20.86
CA VAL A 632 -0.59 17.35 -20.04
C VAL A 632 0.38 16.32 -20.60
N THR A 633 1.23 15.81 -19.71
CA THR A 633 2.31 14.88 -20.05
C THR A 633 2.06 13.46 -19.56
N GLN A 634 1.15 13.28 -18.60
CA GLN A 634 0.86 11.98 -17.98
C GLN A 634 -0.60 11.84 -17.60
N PHE A 635 -1.13 10.65 -17.80
CA PHE A 635 -2.34 10.15 -17.15
C PHE A 635 -1.96 9.16 -16.05
N VAL A 636 -2.62 9.29 -14.92
CA VAL A 636 -2.43 8.46 -13.74
C VAL A 636 -3.75 7.81 -13.39
N TYR A 637 -3.73 6.49 -13.22
CA TYR A 637 -4.86 5.71 -12.75
C TYR A 637 -4.63 5.38 -11.29
N PHE A 638 -5.66 5.54 -10.48
CA PHE A 638 -5.62 5.22 -9.07
C PHE A 638 -6.31 3.91 -8.78
N ASN A 639 -5.89 3.30 -7.69
CA ASN A 639 -6.46 2.04 -7.23
C ASN A 639 -7.99 2.15 -7.10
N ASP A 640 -8.54 3.22 -6.55
CA ASP A 640 -9.98 3.33 -6.31
C ASP A 640 -10.88 3.50 -7.55
N GLY A 641 -10.31 3.45 -8.76
CA GLY A 641 -11.01 3.63 -10.03
C GLY A 641 -11.04 5.08 -10.52
N GLU A 642 -10.51 6.01 -9.72
CA GLU A 642 -10.29 7.40 -10.15
C GLU A 642 -9.00 7.53 -10.97
N GLY A 643 -8.78 8.70 -11.57
CA GLY A 643 -7.53 9.04 -12.23
C GLY A 643 -7.24 10.53 -12.25
N ALA A 644 -6.06 10.90 -12.71
CA ALA A 644 -5.65 12.29 -12.81
C ALA A 644 -4.88 12.57 -14.11
N MET A 645 -5.04 13.80 -14.60
CA MET A 645 -4.32 14.33 -15.77
C MET A 645 -3.26 15.31 -15.29
N LEU A 646 -1.98 14.95 -15.41
CA LEU A 646 -0.89 15.71 -14.82
C LEU A 646 -0.19 16.58 -15.86
N THR A 647 -0.14 17.88 -15.58
CA THR A 647 0.57 18.86 -16.41
C THR A 647 2.08 18.75 -16.24
N LYS A 648 2.81 19.24 -17.24
CA LYS A 648 4.28 19.21 -17.25
C LYS A 648 4.91 19.91 -16.06
N GLN A 649 4.36 21.03 -15.60
CA GLN A 649 4.90 21.79 -14.46
C GLN A 649 4.37 21.33 -13.10
N TYR A 650 3.52 20.29 -13.05
CA TYR A 650 2.89 19.85 -11.81
C TYR A 650 3.87 19.15 -10.86
N TYR A 651 3.84 19.58 -9.61
CA TYR A 651 4.52 18.90 -8.50
C TYR A 651 3.49 18.21 -7.62
N ALA A 652 3.39 16.89 -7.75
CA ALA A 652 2.53 16.08 -6.92
C ALA A 652 3.08 15.99 -5.49
N TYR A 653 2.19 16.12 -4.50
CA TYR A 653 2.47 15.74 -3.13
C TYR A 653 2.39 14.22 -3.02
N VAL A 654 3.53 13.57 -2.81
CA VAL A 654 3.64 12.11 -2.70
C VAL A 654 4.00 11.75 -1.27
N MET A 655 3.19 10.86 -0.68
CA MET A 655 3.43 10.34 0.65
C MET A 655 4.54 9.28 0.59
N ASN A 656 5.67 9.58 1.22
CA ASN A 656 6.71 8.60 1.48
C ASN A 656 6.37 7.88 2.79
N LEU A 657 5.75 6.71 2.67
CA LEU A 657 5.37 5.88 3.81
C LEU A 657 6.60 5.43 4.63
N ASP A 658 7.75 5.22 3.97
CA ASP A 658 9.00 4.81 4.63
C ASP A 658 9.60 5.94 5.47
N GLU A 659 9.55 7.18 5.00
CA GLU A 659 10.12 8.33 5.71
C GLU A 659 9.08 9.10 6.56
N LYS A 660 7.81 8.68 6.51
CA LYS A 660 6.65 9.31 7.17
C LYS A 660 6.55 10.81 6.85
N GLU A 661 6.88 11.17 5.60
CA GLU A 661 6.86 12.54 5.12
C GLU A 661 6.13 12.66 3.79
N VAL A 662 5.60 13.85 3.51
CA VAL A 662 5.11 14.19 2.18
C VAL A 662 6.22 14.92 1.44
N VAL A 663 6.55 14.42 0.25
CA VAL A 663 7.55 15.03 -0.63
C VAL A 663 6.90 15.55 -1.90
N GLN A 664 7.45 16.63 -2.46
CA GLN A 664 7.05 17.10 -3.78
C GLN A 664 7.83 16.32 -4.85
N LYS A 665 7.13 15.55 -5.68
CA LYS A 665 7.69 14.89 -6.87
C LYS A 665 7.15 15.56 -8.13
N HIS A 666 8.04 15.82 -9.07
CA HIS A 666 7.64 16.22 -10.42
C HIS A 666 6.88 15.07 -11.08
N GLY A 667 5.86 15.36 -11.89
CA GLY A 667 5.05 14.32 -12.55
C GLY A 667 5.89 13.22 -13.21
N GLU A 668 6.91 13.60 -13.98
CA GLU A 668 7.83 12.67 -14.67
C GLU A 668 8.58 11.68 -13.76
N LYS A 669 8.66 11.96 -12.45
CA LYS A 669 9.33 11.11 -11.43
C LYS A 669 8.35 10.25 -10.63
N LEU A 670 7.06 10.29 -10.96
CA LEU A 670 6.06 9.43 -10.35
C LEU A 670 6.24 7.98 -10.85
N GLU A 671 6.12 7.04 -9.92
CA GLU A 671 6.20 5.60 -10.17
C GLU A 671 4.85 4.93 -9.81
N ASN A 672 4.53 3.79 -10.45
CA ASN A 672 3.42 2.96 -10.00
C ASN A 672 3.61 2.59 -8.52
N GLY A 673 2.53 2.61 -7.73
CA GLY A 673 2.55 2.40 -6.28
C GLY A 673 2.80 3.67 -5.45
N ASP A 674 3.19 4.81 -6.05
CA ASP A 674 3.28 6.08 -5.31
C ASP A 674 1.91 6.48 -4.75
N ASN A 675 1.88 6.98 -3.50
CA ASN A 675 0.67 7.48 -2.86
C ASN A 675 0.58 9.01 -3.06
N ILE A 676 -0.27 9.47 -3.98
CA ILE A 676 -0.48 10.90 -4.22
C ILE A 676 -1.54 11.43 -3.25
N LEU A 677 -1.26 12.59 -2.67
CA LEU A 677 -2.17 13.31 -1.81
C LEU A 677 -2.87 14.42 -2.62
N PHE A 678 -4.17 14.30 -2.79
CA PHE A 678 -5.02 15.34 -3.35
C PHE A 678 -5.77 16.06 -2.25
N PHE A 679 -5.97 17.36 -2.43
CA PHE A 679 -6.76 18.17 -1.50
C PHE A 679 -8.03 18.65 -2.21
N ASN A 680 -9.14 18.66 -1.48
CA ASN A 680 -10.40 19.20 -1.97
C ASN A 680 -10.22 20.68 -2.31
N ARG A 681 -10.52 21.06 -3.55
CA ARG A 681 -10.40 22.43 -4.05
C ARG A 681 -11.65 23.24 -3.67
N ASP A 682 -11.62 23.86 -2.51
CA ASP A 682 -12.50 24.99 -2.18
C ASP A 682 -11.74 26.31 -2.47
N GLU A 683 -12.43 27.46 -2.52
CA GLU A 683 -11.81 28.78 -2.80
C GLU A 683 -10.61 29.09 -1.87
N ASP A 684 -10.56 28.46 -0.69
CA ASP A 684 -9.53 28.68 0.35
C ASP A 684 -8.38 27.64 0.35
N THR A 685 -8.43 26.54 -0.41
CA THR A 685 -7.56 25.34 -0.19
C THR A 685 -6.78 24.86 -1.41
N ARG A 686 -6.55 25.73 -2.41
CA ARG A 686 -5.86 25.36 -3.66
C ARG A 686 -4.46 24.72 -3.48
N ASP A 687 -3.70 25.16 -2.47
CA ASP A 687 -2.50 24.49 -1.94
C ASP A 687 -2.57 24.49 -0.41
N ILE A 688 -2.74 23.30 0.19
CA ILE A 688 -2.85 23.18 1.65
C ILE A 688 -1.61 23.71 2.37
N VAL A 689 -0.43 23.64 1.74
CA VAL A 689 0.82 24.11 2.35
C VAL A 689 0.82 25.62 2.45
N ASP A 690 0.34 26.32 1.42
CA ASP A 690 0.16 27.78 1.46
C ASP A 690 -0.95 28.15 2.46
N TYR A 691 -2.04 27.39 2.52
CA TYR A 691 -3.09 27.61 3.52
C TYR A 691 -2.57 27.46 4.96
N ILE A 692 -1.81 26.40 5.26
CA ILE A 692 -1.18 26.19 6.56
C ILE A 692 -0.17 27.31 6.85
N LEU A 693 0.62 27.69 5.86
CA LEU A 693 1.59 28.76 5.98
C LEU A 693 0.90 30.10 6.29
N ASP A 694 -0.16 30.47 5.58
CA ASP A 694 -0.93 31.68 5.82
C ASP A 694 -1.51 31.71 7.24
N ASN A 695 -2.11 30.60 7.68
CA ASN A 695 -2.60 30.47 9.05
C ASN A 695 -1.47 30.63 10.08
N PHE A 696 -0.32 30.00 9.84
CA PHE A 696 0.87 30.14 10.70
C PHE A 696 1.36 31.59 10.76
N ILE A 697 1.42 32.30 9.63
CA ILE A 697 1.86 33.71 9.57
C ILE A 697 0.89 34.64 10.30
N GLN A 698 -0.41 34.35 10.28
CA GLN A 698 -1.43 35.17 10.94
C GLN A 698 -1.45 35.05 12.47
N ARG A 699 -0.87 34.00 13.06
CA ARG A 699 -0.82 33.84 14.53
C ARG A 699 -0.10 35.00 15.21
N GLU A 700 -0.57 35.39 16.39
CA GLU A 700 0.02 36.50 17.15
C GLU A 700 1.46 36.20 17.60
N ASN A 701 1.77 34.93 17.89
CA ASN A 701 3.08 34.50 18.38
C ASN A 701 4.15 34.32 17.28
N THR A 702 3.79 34.43 16.00
CA THR A 702 4.75 34.27 14.90
C THR A 702 5.70 35.45 14.83
N GLU A 703 7.01 35.18 14.76
CA GLU A 703 8.05 36.21 14.74
C GLU A 703 7.82 37.26 13.63
N ARG A 704 7.92 38.54 13.99
CA ARG A 704 7.72 39.67 13.05
C ARG A 704 8.60 39.56 11.79
N LYS A 705 9.80 39.02 11.95
CA LYS A 705 10.77 38.81 10.86
C LYS A 705 10.27 37.80 9.83
N ILE A 706 9.62 36.72 10.28
CA ILE A 706 9.02 35.71 9.38
C ILE A 706 7.84 36.32 8.61
N LYS A 707 7.01 37.15 9.26
CA LYS A 707 5.91 37.87 8.57
C LYS A 707 6.46 38.80 7.47
N GLU A 708 7.58 39.48 7.72
CA GLU A 708 8.24 40.31 6.71
C GLU A 708 8.79 39.49 5.54
N TYR A 709 9.44 38.35 5.83
CA TYR A 709 9.92 37.44 4.79
C TYR A 709 8.80 36.88 3.93
N TYR A 710 7.67 36.53 4.53
CA TYR A 710 6.49 36.09 3.79
C TYR A 710 5.94 37.18 2.86
N ARG A 711 5.90 38.43 3.33
CA ARG A 711 5.50 39.56 2.48
C ARG A 711 6.45 39.75 1.29
N LYS A 712 7.77 39.65 1.50
CA LYS A 712 8.77 39.76 0.42
C LYS A 712 8.67 38.61 -0.58
N SER A 713 8.43 37.38 -0.13
CA SER A 713 8.31 36.22 -1.02
C SER A 713 7.07 36.25 -1.92
N ARG A 714 6.04 37.05 -1.58
CA ARG A 714 4.86 37.27 -2.44
C ARG A 714 5.00 38.49 -3.35
N ARG A 715 5.66 39.55 -2.88
CA ARG A 715 5.77 40.84 -3.58
C ARG A 715 6.38 40.71 -4.98
N TRP A 716 7.53 40.03 -5.11
CA TRP A 716 8.20 39.90 -6.42
C TRP A 716 7.32 39.26 -7.50
N LYS A 717 6.49 38.26 -7.12
CA LYS A 717 5.60 37.55 -8.04
C LYS A 717 4.46 38.45 -8.47
N ALA A 718 3.90 39.22 -7.53
CA ALA A 718 2.85 40.20 -7.81
C ALA A 718 3.36 41.31 -8.75
N ASP A 719 4.54 41.88 -8.48
CA ASP A 719 5.12 42.95 -9.30
C ASP A 719 5.41 42.46 -10.73
N LEU A 720 5.93 41.24 -10.88
CA LEU A 720 6.20 40.65 -12.20
C LEU A 720 4.89 40.36 -12.97
N LEU A 721 3.86 39.84 -12.31
CA LEU A 721 2.55 39.62 -12.92
C LEU A 721 1.90 40.94 -13.36
N ASP A 722 1.97 41.98 -12.54
CA ASP A 722 1.44 43.30 -12.87
C ASP A 722 2.21 43.93 -14.04
N TYR A 723 3.53 43.81 -14.07
CA TYR A 723 4.34 44.25 -15.22
C TYR A 723 3.96 43.51 -16.51
N MET A 724 3.78 42.18 -16.45
CA MET A 724 3.36 41.40 -17.61
C MET A 724 1.96 41.80 -18.10
N LYS A 725 1.01 42.07 -17.18
CA LYS A 725 -0.32 42.56 -17.54
C LYS A 725 -0.27 43.95 -18.20
N ARG A 726 0.55 44.86 -17.67
CA ARG A 726 0.67 46.25 -18.19
C ARG A 726 1.36 46.31 -19.55
N THR A 727 2.29 45.41 -19.82
CA THR A 727 3.11 45.41 -21.04
C THR A 727 2.68 44.35 -22.06
N GLU A 728 1.67 43.55 -21.75
CA GLU A 728 1.25 42.37 -22.53
C GLU A 728 2.40 41.39 -22.85
N SER A 729 3.47 41.42 -22.04
CA SER A 729 4.66 40.60 -22.27
C SER A 729 4.40 39.14 -21.93
N THR A 730 4.81 38.23 -22.82
CA THR A 730 4.76 36.78 -22.59
C THR A 730 5.96 36.29 -21.74
N PRO A 731 5.88 35.12 -21.08
CA PRO A 731 7.01 34.53 -20.36
C PRO A 731 8.28 34.37 -21.21
N ARG A 732 8.13 34.12 -22.52
CA ARG A 732 9.25 34.05 -23.48
C ARG A 732 9.94 35.39 -23.65
N GLU A 733 9.16 36.47 -23.76
CA GLU A 733 9.70 37.83 -23.89
C GLU A 733 10.34 38.31 -22.60
N ILE A 734 9.80 37.94 -21.43
CA ILE A 734 10.45 38.18 -20.13
C ILE A 734 11.81 37.49 -20.08
N ALA A 735 11.88 36.20 -20.43
CA ALA A 735 13.15 35.47 -20.46
C ALA A 735 14.14 36.09 -21.46
N ALA A 736 13.67 36.52 -22.64
CA ALA A 736 14.51 37.20 -23.63
C ALA A 736 15.04 38.56 -23.13
N LYS A 737 14.21 39.36 -22.45
CA LYS A 737 14.62 40.63 -21.82
C LYS A 737 15.66 40.38 -20.71
N MET A 738 15.45 39.40 -19.85
CA MET A 738 16.41 39.01 -18.82
C MET A 738 17.74 38.54 -19.42
N LEU A 739 17.68 37.77 -20.52
CA LEU A 739 18.87 37.31 -21.24
C LEU A 739 19.63 38.46 -21.90
N ALA A 740 18.93 39.42 -22.52
CA ALA A 740 19.53 40.62 -23.09
C ALA A 740 20.24 41.47 -22.02
N ASN A 741 19.72 41.48 -20.79
CA ASN A 741 20.32 42.14 -19.63
C ASN A 741 21.43 41.31 -18.94
N GLY A 742 21.83 40.17 -19.52
CA GLY A 742 22.94 39.34 -19.06
C GLY A 742 22.57 38.17 -18.13
N THR A 743 21.30 38.00 -17.76
CA THR A 743 20.86 36.91 -16.88
C THR A 743 20.28 35.76 -17.70
N LYS A 744 20.96 34.62 -17.73
CA LYS A 744 20.50 33.41 -18.42
C LYS A 744 19.30 32.78 -17.72
N VAL A 745 18.09 33.12 -18.16
CA VAL A 745 16.82 32.52 -17.73
C VAL A 745 16.13 31.92 -18.95
N GLN A 746 15.62 30.69 -18.82
CA GLN A 746 14.83 30.05 -19.87
C GLN A 746 13.35 30.42 -19.73
N ALA A 747 12.62 30.46 -20.84
CA ALA A 747 11.17 30.70 -20.82
C ALA A 747 10.41 29.69 -19.93
N THR A 748 10.86 28.44 -19.90
CA THR A 748 10.33 27.37 -19.02
C THR A 748 10.48 27.72 -17.55
N SER A 749 11.59 28.34 -17.15
CA SER A 749 11.81 28.79 -15.77
C SER A 749 10.84 29.90 -15.38
N VAL A 750 10.63 30.89 -16.27
CA VAL A 750 9.67 31.97 -16.03
C VAL A 750 8.24 31.43 -15.93
N MET A 751 7.88 30.47 -16.80
CA MET A 751 6.57 29.81 -16.73
C MET A 751 6.38 29.10 -15.38
N ALA A 752 7.36 28.30 -14.93
CA ALA A 752 7.29 27.63 -13.63
C ALA A 752 7.23 28.59 -12.42
N TRP A 753 7.85 29.76 -12.51
CA TRP A 753 7.75 30.78 -11.45
C TRP A 753 6.33 31.34 -11.31
N LEU A 754 5.66 31.52 -12.44
CA LEU A 754 4.34 32.13 -12.51
C LEU A 754 3.23 31.11 -12.29
N ASP A 755 3.44 29.87 -12.69
CA ASP A 755 2.53 28.76 -12.49
C ASP A 755 2.17 28.59 -11.00
N GLU A 756 0.88 28.47 -10.73
CA GLU A 756 0.34 28.30 -9.38
C GLU A 756 0.50 26.85 -8.90
N ASP A 757 0.41 25.87 -9.81
CA ASP A 757 0.52 24.43 -9.53
C ASP A 757 1.99 23.95 -9.43
N ALA A 758 2.94 24.82 -9.77
CA ALA A 758 4.37 24.54 -9.63
C ALA A 758 4.91 24.84 -8.21
N HIS A 759 4.07 25.37 -7.31
CA HIS A 759 4.39 25.66 -5.91
C HIS A 759 5.70 26.48 -5.69
N THR A 760 6.06 27.32 -6.67
CA THR A 760 7.33 28.05 -6.65
C THR A 760 7.25 29.30 -5.76
N VAL A 761 8.04 29.31 -4.67
CA VAL A 761 8.15 30.46 -3.74
C VAL A 761 8.95 31.63 -4.34
N GLY A 762 9.90 31.35 -5.24
CA GLY A 762 10.70 32.36 -5.92
C GLY A 762 11.89 31.80 -6.71
N PRO A 763 12.54 32.63 -7.55
CA PRO A 763 13.75 32.26 -8.28
C PRO A 763 14.87 31.72 -7.39
N GLN A 764 15.65 30.76 -7.91
CA GLN A 764 16.77 30.16 -7.17
C GLN A 764 18.02 31.04 -7.14
N LYS A 765 18.15 31.95 -8.10
CA LYS A 765 19.31 32.82 -8.29
C LYS A 765 18.97 34.24 -7.86
N GLU A 766 19.88 34.88 -7.12
CA GLU A 766 19.72 36.26 -6.66
C GLU A 766 19.64 37.24 -7.84
N GLU A 767 20.41 36.98 -8.90
CA GLU A 767 20.43 37.81 -10.12
C GLU A 767 19.06 37.85 -10.82
N SER A 768 18.22 36.85 -10.60
CA SER A 768 16.85 36.85 -11.14
C SER A 768 15.97 37.88 -10.42
N PHE A 769 16.14 38.09 -9.11
CA PHE A 769 15.42 39.13 -8.38
C PHE A 769 15.85 40.53 -8.80
N TYR A 770 17.16 40.73 -9.02
CA TYR A 770 17.66 41.99 -9.57
C TYR A 770 17.04 42.31 -10.94
N GLN A 771 16.95 41.32 -11.83
CA GLN A 771 16.31 41.53 -13.14
C GLN A 771 14.81 41.75 -13.04
N ILE A 772 14.12 41.08 -12.11
CA ILE A 772 12.71 41.33 -11.86
C ILE A 772 12.53 42.76 -11.38
N ALA A 773 13.31 43.21 -10.40
CA ALA A 773 13.29 44.58 -9.91
C ALA A 773 13.56 45.62 -11.01
N LEU A 774 14.48 45.31 -11.94
CA LEU A 774 14.77 46.15 -13.10
C LEU A 774 13.59 46.23 -14.08
N LEU A 775 12.88 45.12 -14.31
CA LEU A 775 11.70 45.10 -15.18
C LEU A 775 10.50 45.80 -14.54
N THR A 776 10.30 45.63 -13.24
CA THR A 776 9.13 46.13 -12.51
C THR A 776 9.33 47.52 -11.92
N GLU A 777 10.54 48.09 -12.05
CA GLU A 777 10.95 49.36 -11.43
C GLU A 777 10.74 49.37 -9.90
N ASP A 778 10.95 48.23 -9.23
CA ASP A 778 10.84 48.14 -7.77
C ASP A 778 12.14 48.59 -7.10
N GLU A 779 12.21 49.86 -6.69
CA GLU A 779 13.37 50.46 -6.02
C GLU A 779 13.79 49.70 -4.75
N ALA A 780 12.83 49.17 -3.98
CA ALA A 780 13.12 48.46 -2.74
C ALA A 780 13.80 47.12 -3.03
N MET A 781 13.31 46.36 -4.01
CA MET A 781 13.92 45.11 -4.44
C MET A 781 15.25 45.34 -5.17
N MET A 782 15.38 46.44 -5.93
CA MET A 782 16.60 46.80 -6.63
C MET A 782 17.73 47.18 -5.65
N SER A 783 17.38 47.82 -4.53
CA SER A 783 18.35 48.21 -3.50
C SER A 783 18.91 47.03 -2.70
N ASP A 784 18.14 45.95 -2.55
CA ASP A 784 18.52 44.76 -1.77
C ASP A 784 17.88 43.47 -2.33
N PRO A 785 18.32 42.98 -3.50
CA PRO A 785 17.82 41.73 -4.09
C PRO A 785 18.09 40.51 -3.20
N GLY A 786 19.23 40.52 -2.50
CA GLY A 786 19.64 39.46 -1.57
C GLY A 786 18.65 39.25 -0.44
N SER A 787 18.02 40.31 0.07
CA SER A 787 16.98 40.20 1.10
C SER A 787 15.71 39.48 0.60
N PHE A 788 15.32 39.68 -0.66
CA PHE A 788 14.21 38.94 -1.28
C PHE A 788 14.59 37.48 -1.55
N HIS A 789 15.81 37.23 -2.04
CA HIS A 789 16.33 35.88 -2.24
C HIS A 789 16.36 35.09 -0.93
N ASN A 790 16.90 35.69 0.14
CA ASN A 790 16.95 35.10 1.47
C ASN A 790 15.55 34.90 2.07
N ALA A 791 14.64 35.88 1.91
CA ALA A 791 13.25 35.73 2.34
C ALA A 791 12.58 34.52 1.68
N CYS A 792 12.73 34.37 0.36
CA CYS A 792 12.24 33.19 -0.35
C CYS A 792 12.90 31.89 0.13
N ALA A 793 14.20 31.89 0.44
CA ALA A 793 14.89 30.71 0.98
C ALA A 793 14.33 30.28 2.34
N VAL A 794 14.07 31.22 3.24
CA VAL A 794 13.45 30.95 4.54
C VAL A 794 12.03 30.39 4.38
N ILE A 795 11.21 31.00 3.52
CA ILE A 795 9.83 30.52 3.28
C ILE A 795 9.83 29.12 2.64
N ARG A 796 10.76 28.82 1.72
CA ARG A 796 10.93 27.43 1.21
C ARG A 796 11.25 26.44 2.32
N SER A 797 12.11 26.82 3.28
CA SER A 797 12.45 25.96 4.42
C SER A 797 11.23 25.69 5.30
N ILE A 798 10.42 26.71 5.58
CA ILE A 798 9.18 26.56 6.37
C ILE A 798 8.18 25.66 5.63
N ARG A 799 7.96 25.88 4.31
CA ARG A 799 7.11 25.00 3.50
C ARG A 799 7.56 23.53 3.55
N LYS A 800 8.87 23.28 3.51
CA LYS A 800 9.41 21.91 3.64
C LYS A 800 9.13 21.31 5.02
N GLN A 801 9.19 22.11 6.08
CA GLN A 801 8.85 21.66 7.43
C GLN A 801 7.35 21.37 7.57
N ILE A 802 6.49 22.23 7.02
CA ILE A 802 5.03 22.00 6.96
C ILE A 802 4.72 20.66 6.28
N LEU A 803 5.36 20.37 5.14
CA LEU A 803 5.16 19.11 4.42
C LEU A 803 5.55 17.87 5.23
N LYS A 804 6.67 17.96 5.95
CA LYS A 804 7.12 16.89 6.83
C LYS A 804 6.15 16.66 7.99
N GLU A 805 5.66 17.74 8.61
CA GLU A 805 4.66 17.63 9.67
C GLU A 805 3.31 17.15 9.16
N LEU A 806 2.93 17.50 7.92
CA LEU A 806 1.68 17.06 7.29
C LEU A 806 1.67 15.54 7.05
N GLY A 807 2.76 14.97 6.57
CA GLY A 807 2.88 13.51 6.44
C GLY A 807 2.72 12.78 7.77
N ASN A 808 3.37 13.28 8.82
CA ASN A 808 3.24 12.74 10.17
C ASN A 808 1.82 12.89 10.72
N ALA A 809 1.18 14.05 10.50
CA ALA A 809 -0.19 14.32 10.91
C ALA A 809 -1.15 13.32 10.27
N ILE A 810 -1.09 13.12 8.95
CA ILE A 810 -1.99 12.20 8.23
C ILE A 810 -1.81 10.77 8.74
N ILE A 811 -0.57 10.29 8.89
CA ILE A 811 -0.30 8.94 9.40
C ILE A 811 -0.80 8.77 10.84
N LYS A 812 -0.57 9.75 11.73
CA LYS A 812 -1.05 9.71 13.11
C LYS A 812 -2.58 9.73 13.19
N LYS A 813 -3.22 10.45 12.28
CA LYS A 813 -4.67 10.53 12.16
C LYS A 813 -5.26 9.18 11.74
N LEU A 814 -4.67 8.54 10.72
CA LEU A 814 -5.01 7.16 10.32
C LEU A 814 -4.83 6.14 11.46
N GLN A 815 -3.87 6.38 12.36
CA GLN A 815 -3.64 5.56 13.56
C GLN A 815 -4.55 5.90 14.75
N GLY A 816 -5.48 6.86 14.62
CA GLY A 816 -6.35 7.30 15.72
C GLY A 816 -5.61 8.00 16.87
N LYS A 817 -4.41 8.52 16.62
CA LYS A 817 -3.55 9.18 17.64
C LYS A 817 -3.64 10.69 17.53
N GLU A 818 -3.43 11.40 18.63
CA GLU A 818 -3.27 12.86 18.62
C GLU A 818 -1.91 13.25 18.04
N TYR A 819 -1.86 14.43 17.41
CA TYR A 819 -0.63 15.00 16.85
C TYR A 819 -0.53 16.47 17.23
N VAL A 820 0.61 16.85 17.80
CA VAL A 820 0.94 18.24 18.14
C VAL A 820 2.00 18.71 17.17
N SER A 821 1.73 19.84 16.54
CA SER A 821 2.54 20.41 15.48
C SER A 821 2.73 21.89 15.72
N GLU A 822 3.92 22.39 15.39
CA GLU A 822 4.21 23.82 15.46
C GLU A 822 3.41 24.56 14.38
N TYR A 823 3.31 23.98 13.18
CA TYR A 823 2.71 24.63 12.01
C TYR A 823 1.22 24.33 11.82
N ILE A 824 0.77 23.11 12.09
CA ILE A 824 -0.58 22.61 11.82
C ILE A 824 -1.45 22.82 13.08
N PRO A 825 -2.47 23.70 13.04
CA PRO A 825 -3.38 23.89 14.16
C PRO A 825 -4.22 22.63 14.46
N ALA A 826 -4.59 22.42 15.72
CA ALA A 826 -5.42 21.29 16.15
C ALA A 826 -6.79 21.24 15.43
N GLU A 827 -7.38 22.41 15.14
CA GLU A 827 -8.63 22.53 14.38
C GLU A 827 -8.49 21.98 12.95
N LEU A 828 -7.36 22.28 12.28
CA LEU A 828 -7.06 21.77 10.95
C LEU A 828 -6.78 20.26 10.98
N TYR A 829 -6.04 19.80 11.99
CA TYR A 829 -5.82 18.37 12.25
C TYR A 829 -7.14 17.60 12.44
N GLY A 830 -8.14 18.22 13.06
CA GLY A 830 -9.48 17.68 13.21
C GLY A 830 -10.17 17.38 11.88
N ARG A 831 -9.90 18.17 10.84
CA ARG A 831 -10.60 18.17 9.55
C ARG A 831 -9.82 17.52 8.40
N LEU A 832 -8.59 17.05 8.62
CA LEU A 832 -7.73 16.47 7.56
C LEU A 832 -8.45 15.40 6.73
N ASP A 833 -9.24 14.53 7.36
CA ASP A 833 -9.98 13.43 6.70
C ASP A 833 -11.02 13.93 5.69
N THR A 834 -11.49 15.17 5.84
CA THR A 834 -12.45 15.81 4.91
C THR A 834 -11.78 16.69 3.87
N MET A 835 -10.50 17.02 4.05
CA MET A 835 -9.76 17.97 3.20
C MET A 835 -8.79 17.29 2.25
N ALA A 836 -8.39 16.06 2.55
CA ALA A 836 -7.38 15.34 1.79
C ALA A 836 -7.83 13.92 1.44
N VAL A 837 -7.49 13.48 0.25
CA VAL A 837 -7.68 12.11 -0.23
C VAL A 837 -6.30 11.57 -0.63
N VAL A 838 -5.98 10.38 -0.12
CA VAL A 838 -4.75 9.65 -0.49
C VAL A 838 -5.14 8.64 -1.56
N LEU A 839 -4.59 8.82 -2.75
CA LEU A 839 -4.83 7.95 -3.90
C LEU A 839 -3.52 7.29 -4.33
N GLN A 840 -3.50 5.96 -4.31
CA GLN A 840 -2.34 5.19 -4.76
C GLN A 840 -2.38 5.01 -6.27
N ILE A 841 -1.27 5.30 -6.94
CA ILE A 841 -1.12 5.09 -8.38
C ILE A 841 -1.11 3.60 -8.68
N ASP A 842 -2.06 3.15 -9.49
CA ASP A 842 -2.06 1.83 -10.11
C ASP A 842 -1.15 1.83 -11.35
N LYS A 843 -1.41 2.78 -12.26
CA LYS A 843 -0.82 2.81 -13.60
C LYS A 843 -0.55 4.24 -14.07
N ILE A 844 0.58 4.44 -14.76
CA ILE A 844 0.92 5.72 -15.41
C ILE A 844 1.03 5.53 -16.93
N VAL A 845 0.39 6.42 -17.69
CA VAL A 845 0.47 6.47 -19.16
C VAL A 845 1.02 7.82 -19.58
N LYS A 846 2.12 7.83 -20.33
CA LYS A 846 2.70 9.06 -20.88
C LYS A 846 1.89 9.54 -22.07
N VAL A 847 1.61 10.83 -22.13
CA VAL A 847 0.82 11.48 -23.19
C VAL A 847 1.41 12.83 -23.56
N ASP A 848 0.98 13.39 -24.68
CA ASP A 848 1.29 14.76 -25.08
C ASP A 848 0.00 15.40 -25.61
N ARG A 849 -0.70 16.15 -24.74
CA ARG A 849 -2.06 16.65 -25.00
C ARG A 849 -2.26 18.04 -24.41
N MET A 850 -3.09 18.86 -25.06
CA MET A 850 -3.54 20.16 -24.53
C MET A 850 -4.95 20.02 -23.96
N ILE A 851 -5.11 20.12 -22.65
CA ILE A 851 -6.35 19.87 -21.89
C ILE A 851 -6.80 21.17 -21.19
N PRO A 852 -8.10 21.45 -20.99
CA PRO A 852 -8.51 22.60 -20.18
C PRO A 852 -7.93 22.54 -18.77
N SER A 853 -7.36 23.66 -18.33
CA SER A 853 -6.63 23.74 -17.07
C SER A 853 -7.48 23.41 -15.84
N TYR A 854 -8.81 23.53 -15.91
CA TYR A 854 -9.69 23.18 -14.79
C TYR A 854 -9.83 21.66 -14.57
N MET A 855 -9.54 20.83 -15.59
CA MET A 855 -9.58 19.38 -15.48
C MET A 855 -8.25 18.77 -15.03
N THR A 856 -7.17 19.53 -15.03
CA THR A 856 -5.83 19.01 -14.76
C THR A 856 -5.45 19.06 -13.27
N ASN A 857 -4.51 18.20 -12.87
CA ASN A 857 -3.89 18.14 -11.54
C ASN A 857 -4.90 17.90 -10.41
N ARG A 858 -5.91 17.05 -10.65
CA ARG A 858 -6.93 16.65 -9.67
C ARG A 858 -7.46 15.25 -9.97
N PRO A 859 -8.10 14.57 -9.01
CA PRO A 859 -8.81 13.33 -9.27
C PRO A 859 -10.03 13.57 -10.15
N ILE A 860 -10.31 12.60 -11.01
CA ILE A 860 -11.41 12.57 -11.96
C ILE A 860 -11.97 11.15 -11.91
N ASP A 861 -13.28 11.03 -11.79
CA ASP A 861 -13.97 9.75 -11.90
C ASP A 861 -13.89 9.25 -13.35
N LEU A 862 -13.15 8.16 -13.57
CA LEU A 862 -12.86 7.60 -14.91
C LEU A 862 -13.93 6.62 -15.38
N GLU A 863 -14.73 6.07 -14.46
CA GLU A 863 -15.74 5.05 -14.79
C GLU A 863 -17.05 5.67 -15.29
N GLY A 864 -17.16 7.00 -15.31
CA GLY A 864 -18.39 7.70 -15.66
C GLY A 864 -19.48 7.39 -14.65
N GLY A 865 -19.37 8.00 -13.46
CA GLY A 865 -20.27 7.92 -12.31
C GLY A 865 -21.66 7.32 -12.53
N LEU A 866 -21.71 5.98 -12.53
CA LEU A 866 -22.86 5.18 -12.16
C LEU A 866 -22.49 4.37 -10.91
#